data_AF-A0ABD1VYD7-F1
#
_entry.id   AF-A0ABD1VYD7-F1
#
_cell.length_a   1.000
_cell.length_b   1.000
_cell.length_c   1.000
_cell.angle_alpha   90.00
_cell.angle_beta   90.00
_cell.angle_gamma   90.00
#
_symmetry.space_group_name_H-M   'P 1'
#
loop_
_entity.id
_entity.type
_entity.pdbx_description
1 polymer ?
#
loop_
_entity_poly.entity_id
_entity_poly.type
_entity_poly.pdbx_seq_one_letter_code
_entity_poly.pdbx_strand_id
1 'polypeptide(L)'
;MGFFSTILGFCGFGVGVSTGLVIGYYLFIYFQPSDVKDPVIRPLVEQDSQSLQRLLPEIPSWVKNPDYDRIDWLNKFLELMWPYLDKAICKTAKNIAKPIIAEQIPKYKIESVEFEELTLGSLPPTFQGMKVFVTEEKELVMEPSLKWAGNPNVTLGVKAFGLKATVQAVDLQIFAQPRITLKPLVPSFPCFAKIFVSLMEKPHVDFGLKLFGADLMSIPGLYIFVQELIKDQVANMYLWPKTLEVEILDPTKAMMRPVGILHVKVLRAMKLRKKDLLGASDPYVKLKITESKAPSKKTTVKHKNLNPEWNEDFSIVVKDPESQALEFIVYDWEQVGKHDKMGMNVVPLKELTPDEPKVMTLDLLKNLNQNDAQDDKFRGQLVVELTYKPFKEEDMSKDLDNPLQKAPEGTPPSGGVLVVIVHEAQDVEGKHHTNPYVRIIFKGEERKTKQVKKNRDPRWDEEFTFVLEEPPLKEKLHVEVLSTSTRIGLLHPKETLGYVNISLADVVNNKRINEKYHLIDSKNGKVQIEMQWLVIQKILSHRHRHQRLIFRIPMAKPIIDTEYLKEIEKARRELRAFISNKNCAPIMLRLAWHDAGTYDVNTKTGGPNGSIRNEEEYTHGANSGLKIALDFCEQVKSKCPKITYADLYQLAGVVAVEVTGGPTINFVPGRKDSNASPKEGRLPDAKKGAPHLREVFYRMGLSDKDIVALSGGHTLGRAHPERSGFDGPWTKEPLKFDNSYFVELLKGESEGLLKLPTDTALLEDPEFRRYVELYAKDEDAFFKDYAESHKKLSELGFTPHTGSKAIVKDCTILAQSAVGVAVAAAVVILSYLYEARKKMK
;
A
#
# COMPACT_ATOMS: atom_id res chain seq x y z
N MET A 1 45.81 14.79 69.94
CA MET A 1 46.12 14.04 68.71
C MET A 1 44.91 13.91 67.76
N GLY A 2 43.67 13.70 68.24
CA GLY A 2 42.49 13.53 67.36
C GLY A 2 42.06 14.76 66.54
N PHE A 3 42.08 15.97 67.11
CA PHE A 3 41.58 17.17 66.41
C PHE A 3 42.38 17.56 65.16
N PHE A 4 43.72 17.48 65.24
CA PHE A 4 44.59 17.77 64.10
C PHE A 4 44.53 16.69 63.00
N SER A 5 44.29 15.42 63.37
CA SER A 5 44.09 14.33 62.41
C SER A 5 42.80 14.49 61.62
N THR A 6 41.71 14.97 62.25
CA THR A 6 40.44 15.21 61.56
C THR A 6 40.52 16.41 60.62
N ILE A 7 41.21 17.49 61.02
CA ILE A 7 41.41 18.67 60.17
C ILE A 7 42.35 18.35 59.00
N LEU A 8 43.46 17.64 59.23
CA LEU A 8 44.36 17.19 58.16
C LEU A 8 43.71 16.16 57.24
N GLY A 9 42.80 15.33 57.75
CA GLY A 9 41.98 14.42 56.94
C GLY A 9 40.95 15.14 56.08
N PHE A 10 40.29 16.19 56.62
CA PHE A 10 39.30 16.98 55.87
C PHE A 10 39.95 17.90 54.83
N CYS A 11 41.09 18.53 55.17
CA CYS A 11 41.89 19.29 54.22
C CYS A 11 42.59 18.38 53.20
N GLY A 12 43.08 17.20 53.59
CA GLY A 12 43.71 16.24 52.69
C GLY A 12 42.73 15.60 51.71
N PHE A 13 41.50 15.30 52.14
CA PHE A 13 40.44 14.77 51.28
C PHE A 13 39.85 15.88 50.38
N GLY A 14 39.57 17.06 50.93
CA GLY A 14 39.03 18.18 50.16
C GLY A 14 40.03 18.72 49.12
N VAL A 15 41.27 19.00 49.54
CA VAL A 15 42.31 19.50 48.64
C VAL A 15 42.82 18.39 47.72
N GLY A 16 43.01 17.16 48.22
CA GLY A 16 43.46 16.03 47.41
C GLY A 16 42.47 15.64 46.30
N VAL A 17 41.17 15.62 46.57
CA VAL A 17 40.13 15.36 45.55
C VAL A 17 40.04 16.53 44.57
N SER A 18 40.10 17.77 45.04
CA SER A 18 40.05 18.95 44.18
C SER A 18 41.27 19.02 43.25
N THR A 19 42.47 18.82 43.78
CA THR A 19 43.73 18.81 43.02
C THR A 19 43.80 17.59 42.11
N GLY A 20 43.30 16.42 42.54
CA GLY A 20 43.20 15.22 41.69
C GLY A 20 42.23 15.40 40.53
N LEU A 21 41.08 16.06 40.74
CA LEU A 21 40.13 16.40 39.70
C LEU A 21 40.69 17.46 38.73
N VAL A 22 41.45 18.44 39.22
CA VAL A 22 42.10 19.47 38.38
C VAL A 22 43.27 18.90 37.58
N ILE A 23 44.09 18.02 38.17
CA ILE A 23 45.17 17.31 37.46
C ILE A 23 44.59 16.31 36.46
N GLY A 24 43.53 15.58 36.84
CA GLY A 24 42.77 14.72 35.94
C GLY A 24 42.18 15.49 34.76
N TYR A 25 41.58 16.66 35.01
CA TYR A 25 41.07 17.58 34.00
C TYR A 25 42.17 18.13 33.08
N TYR A 26 43.35 18.46 33.61
CA TYR A 26 44.47 18.93 32.79
C TYR A 26 45.13 17.82 31.97
N LEU A 27 45.31 16.62 32.52
CA LEU A 27 45.78 15.45 31.75
C LEU A 27 44.76 15.06 30.66
N PHE A 28 43.47 15.19 30.96
CA PHE A 28 42.35 14.93 30.06
C PHE A 28 42.22 15.92 28.89
N ILE A 29 42.57 17.20 29.08
CA ILE A 29 42.57 18.20 28.00
C ILE A 29 43.79 18.06 27.08
N TYR A 30 44.92 17.55 27.59
CA TYR A 30 46.17 17.45 26.84
C TYR A 30 46.47 16.09 26.22
N PHE A 31 45.66 15.04 26.49
CA PHE A 31 45.73 13.79 25.75
C PHE A 31 44.95 13.93 24.43
N GLN A 32 45.67 14.12 23.32
CA GLN A 32 45.07 14.06 21.99
C GLN A 32 44.57 12.63 21.68
N PRO A 33 43.45 12.50 20.95
CA PRO A 33 43.02 11.20 20.42
C PRO A 33 44.13 10.60 19.56
N SER A 34 44.39 9.31 19.73
CA SER A 34 45.19 8.58 18.74
C SER A 34 44.34 8.41 17.48
N ASP A 35 44.81 8.89 16.34
CA ASP A 35 44.20 8.56 15.05
C ASP A 35 44.16 7.03 14.90
N VAL A 36 42.96 6.47 14.72
CA VAL A 36 42.80 5.06 14.38
C VAL A 36 43.29 4.91 12.94
N LYS A 37 44.47 4.30 12.77
CA LYS A 37 44.96 3.92 11.45
C LYS A 37 44.18 2.73 10.94
N ASP A 38 43.86 2.73 9.64
CA ASP A 38 43.20 1.62 8.98
C ASP A 38 43.91 0.29 9.32
N PRO A 39 43.16 -0.78 9.64
CA PRO A 39 43.75 -2.08 9.90
C PRO A 39 44.48 -2.56 8.64
N VAL A 40 45.72 -3.02 8.81
CA VAL A 40 46.51 -3.58 7.71
C VAL A 40 45.82 -4.85 7.22
N ILE A 41 45.23 -4.79 6.03
CA ILE A 41 44.61 -5.95 5.37
C ILE A 41 45.72 -6.94 5.00
N ARG A 42 45.70 -8.13 5.62
CA ARG A 42 46.61 -9.23 5.29
C ARG A 42 45.84 -10.39 4.67
N PRO A 43 46.34 -11.00 3.58
CA PRO A 43 45.79 -12.23 3.01
C PRO A 43 45.61 -13.33 4.07
N LEU A 44 44.54 -14.13 3.96
CA LEU A 44 44.27 -15.26 4.87
C LEU A 44 45.43 -16.28 4.92
N VAL A 45 46.17 -16.42 3.83
CA VAL A 45 47.35 -17.30 3.76
C VAL A 45 48.51 -16.86 4.66
N GLU A 46 48.50 -15.59 5.10
CA GLU A 46 49.53 -15.03 5.99
C GLU A 46 49.13 -15.11 7.47
N GLN A 47 47.94 -15.64 7.79
CA GLN A 47 47.46 -15.80 9.17
C GLN A 47 47.90 -17.16 9.74
N ASP A 48 48.30 -17.16 11.01
CA ASP A 48 48.67 -18.40 11.71
C ASP A 48 47.44 -19.29 11.97
N SER A 49 47.67 -20.57 12.23
CA SER A 49 46.60 -21.56 12.42
C SER A 49 45.66 -21.23 13.57
N GLN A 50 46.14 -20.57 14.64
CA GLN A 50 45.32 -20.19 15.79
C GLN A 50 44.41 -19.01 15.44
N SER A 51 44.94 -18.03 14.69
CA SER A 51 44.16 -16.92 14.13
C SER A 51 43.12 -17.40 13.13
N LEU A 52 43.47 -18.34 12.23
CA LEU A 52 42.52 -18.96 11.30
C LEU A 52 41.40 -19.73 12.02
N GLN A 53 41.72 -20.44 13.10
CA GLN A 53 40.72 -21.17 13.89
C GLN A 53 39.74 -20.22 14.60
N ARG A 54 40.22 -19.05 15.04
CA ARG A 54 39.36 -17.98 15.60
C ARG A 54 38.47 -17.32 14.55
N LEU A 55 38.83 -17.39 13.26
CA LEU A 55 38.03 -16.85 12.15
C LEU A 55 36.92 -17.80 11.67
N LEU A 56 36.93 -19.08 12.06
CA LEU A 56 35.92 -20.08 11.65
C LEU A 56 34.47 -19.63 11.90
N PRO A 57 34.11 -19.05 13.08
CA PRO A 57 32.76 -18.53 13.32
C PRO A 57 32.39 -17.35 12.41
N GLU A 58 33.37 -16.61 11.91
CA GLU A 58 33.19 -15.41 11.08
C GLU A 58 33.22 -15.68 9.58
N ILE A 59 33.40 -16.94 9.16
CA ILE A 59 33.42 -17.32 7.74
C ILE A 59 32.09 -16.90 7.05
N PRO A 60 32.13 -16.33 5.83
CA PRO A 60 30.95 -15.90 5.10
C PRO A 60 29.92 -17.00 4.86
N SER A 61 28.63 -16.64 4.85
CA SER A 61 27.53 -17.61 4.72
C SER A 61 27.57 -18.42 3.43
N TRP A 62 28.04 -17.88 2.30
CA TRP A 62 28.20 -18.61 1.04
C TRP A 62 29.31 -19.68 1.06
N VAL A 63 30.24 -19.60 2.03
CA VAL A 63 31.23 -20.67 2.26
C VAL A 63 30.64 -21.75 3.17
N LYS A 64 29.77 -21.36 4.12
CA LYS A 64 29.15 -22.27 5.09
C LYS A 64 27.91 -22.99 4.55
N ASN A 65 27.18 -22.36 3.64
CA ASN A 65 25.86 -22.79 3.18
C ASN A 65 25.76 -22.65 1.65
N PRO A 66 25.44 -23.74 0.92
CA PRO A 66 25.31 -23.71 -0.54
C PRO A 66 24.15 -22.83 -1.05
N ASP A 67 23.19 -22.46 -0.20
CA ASP A 67 22.04 -21.61 -0.58
C ASP A 67 22.39 -20.12 -0.74
N TYR A 68 23.61 -19.71 -0.37
CA TYR A 68 24.03 -18.31 -0.42
C TYR A 68 24.98 -18.06 -1.59
N ASP A 69 24.63 -17.07 -2.40
CA ASP A 69 25.46 -16.61 -3.51
C ASP A 69 26.35 -15.43 -3.12
N ARG A 70 27.51 -15.32 -3.79
CA ARG A 70 28.35 -14.12 -3.75
C ARG A 70 27.74 -13.01 -4.59
N ILE A 71 27.80 -11.78 -4.09
CA ILE A 71 27.20 -10.59 -4.74
C ILE A 71 28.18 -9.42 -4.83
N ASP A 72 29.40 -9.71 -5.30
CA ASP A 72 30.50 -8.73 -5.38
C ASP A 72 30.15 -7.53 -6.27
N TRP A 73 29.35 -7.75 -7.32
CA TRP A 73 28.88 -6.69 -8.21
C TRP A 73 28.03 -5.64 -7.48
N LEU A 74 27.24 -6.07 -6.49
CA LEU A 74 26.40 -5.18 -5.68
C LEU A 74 27.26 -4.33 -4.76
N ASN A 75 28.30 -4.93 -4.17
CA ASN A 75 29.26 -4.20 -3.34
C ASN A 75 30.00 -3.12 -4.16
N LYS A 76 30.45 -3.46 -5.37
CA LYS A 76 31.09 -2.48 -6.28
C LYS A 76 30.14 -1.37 -6.70
N PHE A 77 28.87 -1.70 -6.95
CA PHE A 77 27.84 -0.69 -7.24
C PHE A 77 27.63 0.26 -6.05
N LEU A 78 27.52 -0.28 -4.84
CA LEU A 78 27.35 0.53 -3.63
C LEU A 78 28.55 1.44 -3.39
N GLU A 79 29.77 0.93 -3.57
CA GLU A 79 31.00 1.72 -3.46
C GLU A 79 30.98 2.94 -4.39
N LEU A 80 30.59 2.75 -5.65
CA LEU A 80 30.47 3.85 -6.62
C LEU A 80 29.35 4.84 -6.26
N MET A 81 28.25 4.36 -5.69
CA MET A 81 27.09 5.18 -5.33
C MET A 81 27.19 5.81 -3.95
N TRP A 82 28.10 5.35 -3.09
CA TRP A 82 28.16 5.69 -1.67
C TRP A 82 28.22 7.19 -1.39
N PRO A 83 28.99 8.02 -2.12
CA PRO A 83 29.04 9.46 -1.88
C PRO A 83 27.70 10.18 -2.07
N TYR A 84 26.81 9.62 -2.89
CA TYR A 84 25.45 10.14 -3.11
C TYR A 84 24.46 9.54 -2.12
N LEU A 85 24.60 8.24 -1.85
CA LEU A 85 23.79 7.53 -0.87
C LEU A 85 23.98 8.13 0.52
N ASP A 86 25.21 8.28 1.02
CA ASP A 86 25.50 8.94 2.29
C ASP A 86 24.71 10.24 2.48
N LYS A 87 24.81 11.17 1.52
CA LYS A 87 24.12 12.47 1.58
C LYS A 87 22.60 12.34 1.61
N ALA A 88 22.03 11.50 0.75
CA ALA A 88 20.59 11.27 0.70
C ALA A 88 20.09 10.64 2.01
N ILE A 89 20.83 9.66 2.49
CA ILE A 89 20.55 8.91 3.69
C ILE A 89 20.63 9.81 4.93
N CYS A 90 21.70 10.60 5.09
CA CYS A 90 21.83 11.57 6.18
C CYS A 90 20.70 12.61 6.16
N LYS A 91 20.29 13.07 4.98
CA LYS A 91 19.16 14.00 4.84
C LYS A 91 17.85 13.38 5.33
N THR A 92 17.56 12.14 4.91
CA THR A 92 16.42 11.37 5.40
C THR A 92 16.49 11.19 6.91
N ALA A 93 17.63 10.75 7.42
CA ALA A 93 17.82 10.49 8.85
C ALA A 93 17.63 11.77 9.69
N LYS A 94 18.14 12.94 9.26
CA LYS A 94 17.83 14.23 9.90
C LYS A 94 16.34 14.53 9.93
N ASN A 95 15.62 14.27 8.85
CA ASN A 95 14.19 14.55 8.78
C ASN A 95 13.38 13.65 9.72
N ILE A 96 13.80 12.39 9.88
CA ILE A 96 13.21 11.44 10.83
C ILE A 96 13.56 11.81 12.28
N ALA A 97 14.81 12.22 12.55
CA ALA A 97 15.25 12.56 13.92
C ALA A 97 14.61 13.83 14.46
N LYS A 98 14.40 14.85 13.61
CA LYS A 98 13.87 16.16 14.01
C LYS A 98 12.62 16.09 14.90
N PRO A 99 11.53 15.38 14.52
CA PRO A 99 10.35 15.27 15.37
C PRO A 99 10.62 14.51 16.67
N ILE A 100 11.49 13.48 16.65
CA ILE A 100 11.85 12.68 17.83
C ILE A 100 12.62 13.56 18.84
N ILE A 101 13.62 14.29 18.37
CA ILE A 101 14.40 15.23 19.17
C ILE A 101 13.49 16.32 19.76
N ALA A 102 12.59 16.90 18.95
CA ALA A 102 11.67 17.94 19.39
C ALA A 102 10.73 17.48 20.51
N GLU A 103 10.35 16.20 20.54
CA GLU A 103 9.52 15.61 21.60
C GLU A 103 10.28 15.45 22.93
N GLN A 104 11.60 15.17 22.88
CA GLN A 104 12.41 14.94 24.08
C GLN A 104 12.95 16.25 24.70
N ILE A 105 13.09 17.32 23.92
CA ILE A 105 13.59 18.63 24.39
C ILE A 105 12.85 19.17 25.63
N PRO A 106 11.51 19.22 25.66
CA PRO A 106 10.76 19.74 26.81
C PRO A 106 10.89 18.87 28.07
N LYS A 107 11.02 17.55 27.90
CA LYS A 107 11.02 16.56 28.99
C LYS A 107 12.24 16.70 29.92
N TYR A 108 13.38 17.13 29.37
CA TYR A 108 14.66 17.20 30.10
C TYR A 108 15.21 18.64 30.25
N LYS A 109 14.38 19.66 30.00
CA LYS A 109 14.77 21.09 30.05
C LYS A 109 15.97 21.42 29.15
N ILE A 110 16.01 20.81 27.97
CA ILE A 110 17.01 21.09 26.94
C ILE A 110 16.58 22.36 26.20
N GLU A 111 17.53 23.21 25.79
CA GLU A 111 17.27 24.40 24.98
C GLU A 111 17.26 24.07 23.47
N SER A 112 18.26 23.32 22.99
CA SER A 112 18.26 22.77 21.63
C SER A 112 19.13 21.52 21.49
N VAL A 113 18.84 20.69 20.49
CA VAL A 113 19.72 19.62 20.01
C VAL A 113 19.83 19.77 18.50
N GLU A 114 21.05 19.95 18.02
CA GLU A 114 21.34 20.24 16.61
C GLU A 114 22.42 19.28 16.09
N PHE A 115 22.26 18.83 14.84
CA PHE A 115 23.34 18.11 14.15
C PHE A 115 24.38 19.13 13.70
N GLU A 116 25.54 19.14 14.35
CA GLU A 116 26.70 19.91 13.91
C GLU A 116 27.31 19.25 12.68
N GLU A 117 27.40 17.92 12.71
CA GLU A 117 27.87 17.11 11.58
C GLU A 117 27.07 15.80 11.52
N LEU A 118 26.77 15.35 10.30
CA LEU A 118 26.16 14.04 10.08
C LEU A 118 26.61 13.51 8.73
N THR A 119 27.52 12.56 8.77
CA THR A 119 27.91 11.70 7.65
C THR A 119 28.04 10.27 8.16
N LEU A 120 27.71 9.30 7.31
CA LEU A 120 27.93 7.88 7.55
C LEU A 120 29.37 7.45 7.24
N GLY A 121 30.21 8.37 6.75
CA GLY A 121 31.61 8.13 6.46
C GLY A 121 31.86 7.70 5.02
N SER A 122 33.12 7.42 4.70
CA SER A 122 33.57 7.06 3.36
C SER A 122 33.40 5.58 3.03
N LEU A 123 33.15 4.74 4.04
CA LEU A 123 33.11 3.28 3.89
C LEU A 123 31.65 2.80 3.74
N PRO A 124 31.26 2.22 2.59
CA PRO A 124 29.92 1.68 2.39
C PRO A 124 29.70 0.37 3.16
N PRO A 125 28.43 0.01 3.41
CA PRO A 125 28.09 -1.34 3.82
C PRO A 125 28.50 -2.37 2.76
N THR A 126 28.86 -3.55 3.22
CA THR A 126 29.16 -4.71 2.38
C THR A 126 28.12 -5.79 2.57
N PHE A 127 27.76 -6.45 1.48
CA PHE A 127 26.96 -7.64 1.50
C PHE A 127 27.87 -8.86 1.36
N GLN A 128 27.85 -9.73 2.37
CA GLN A 128 28.70 -10.91 2.44
C GLN A 128 28.17 -12.06 1.58
N GLY A 129 26.87 -12.08 1.30
CA GLY A 129 26.20 -13.06 0.44
C GLY A 129 24.69 -12.84 0.47
N MET A 130 23.95 -13.50 -0.41
CA MET A 130 22.50 -13.40 -0.47
C MET A 130 21.87 -14.75 -0.79
N LYS A 131 20.83 -15.11 -0.04
CA LYS A 131 19.96 -16.23 -0.35
C LYS A 131 18.73 -15.73 -1.11
N VAL A 132 18.33 -16.41 -2.18
CA VAL A 132 17.17 -16.04 -2.99
C VAL A 132 16.29 -17.27 -3.22
N PHE A 133 15.00 -17.14 -2.97
CA PHE A 133 14.04 -18.23 -3.20
C PHE A 133 12.64 -17.68 -3.51
N VAL A 134 11.79 -18.54 -4.08
CA VAL A 134 10.39 -18.22 -4.38
C VAL A 134 9.51 -19.05 -3.45
N THR A 135 8.50 -18.42 -2.83
CA THR A 135 7.56 -19.11 -1.92
C THR A 135 6.46 -19.86 -2.68
N GLU A 136 5.69 -20.70 -1.99
CA GLU A 136 4.50 -21.36 -2.57
C GLU A 136 3.45 -20.35 -3.06
N GLU A 137 3.37 -19.20 -2.40
CA GLU A 137 2.55 -18.03 -2.77
C GLU A 137 3.14 -17.22 -3.95
N LYS A 138 4.22 -17.72 -4.57
CA LYS A 138 4.93 -17.11 -5.71
C LYS A 138 5.50 -15.73 -5.41
N GLU A 139 5.95 -15.50 -4.17
CA GLU A 139 6.64 -14.29 -3.77
C GLU A 139 8.15 -14.48 -3.96
N LEU A 140 8.86 -13.47 -4.48
CA LEU A 140 10.32 -13.53 -4.56
C LEU A 140 10.92 -13.00 -3.26
N VAL A 141 11.65 -13.85 -2.54
CA VAL A 141 12.28 -13.53 -1.25
C VAL A 141 13.80 -13.50 -1.43
N MET A 142 14.43 -12.45 -0.89
CA MET A 142 15.86 -12.24 -0.89
C MET A 142 16.32 -11.95 0.55
N GLU A 143 17.35 -12.67 1.01
CA GLU A 143 17.91 -12.54 2.36
C GLU A 143 19.40 -12.21 2.29
N PRO A 144 19.76 -10.93 2.07
CA PRO A 144 21.15 -10.51 2.04
C PRO A 144 21.77 -10.42 3.45
N SER A 145 23.01 -10.88 3.61
CA SER A 145 23.79 -10.73 4.83
C SER A 145 24.59 -9.43 4.78
N LEU A 146 24.19 -8.44 5.57
CA LEU A 146 24.76 -7.10 5.61
C LEU A 146 25.80 -6.98 6.72
N LYS A 147 27.00 -6.53 6.39
CA LYS A 147 28.02 -6.10 7.35
C LYS A 147 28.54 -4.71 7.00
N TRP A 148 28.49 -3.79 7.96
CA TRP A 148 28.97 -2.44 7.80
C TRP A 148 29.86 -2.08 8.98
N ALA A 149 31.11 -1.76 8.71
CA ALA A 149 32.03 -1.15 9.67
C ALA A 149 32.42 0.20 9.08
N GLY A 150 31.68 1.23 9.45
CA GLY A 150 31.81 2.57 8.91
C GLY A 150 32.63 3.47 9.82
N ASN A 151 33.09 4.57 9.25
CA ASN A 151 33.71 5.69 9.95
C ASN A 151 32.76 6.90 9.98
N PRO A 152 31.55 6.78 10.57
CA PRO A 152 30.63 7.89 10.57
C PRO A 152 31.15 9.01 11.46
N ASN A 153 30.74 10.23 11.12
CA ASN A 153 30.91 11.39 11.99
C ASN A 153 29.52 11.97 12.25
N VAL A 154 28.94 11.55 13.37
CA VAL A 154 27.64 12.03 13.84
C VAL A 154 27.87 12.89 15.07
N THR A 155 27.90 14.19 14.88
CA THR A 155 28.14 15.16 15.96
C THR A 155 26.86 15.92 16.27
N LEU A 156 26.41 15.81 17.52
CA LEU A 156 25.27 16.52 18.09
C LEU A 156 25.72 17.58 19.08
N GLY A 157 25.30 18.81 18.85
CA GLY A 157 25.38 19.90 19.82
C GLY A 157 24.10 19.95 20.64
N VAL A 158 24.22 19.78 21.95
CA VAL A 158 23.13 19.82 22.93
C VAL A 158 23.31 21.08 23.79
N LYS A 159 22.37 22.03 23.73
CA LYS A 159 22.36 23.19 24.61
C LYS A 159 21.37 22.96 25.74
N ALA A 160 21.80 23.08 26.99
CA ALA A 160 20.93 22.99 28.16
C ALA A 160 21.51 23.82 29.31
N PHE A 161 20.65 24.55 30.01
CA PHE A 161 21.00 25.34 31.19
C PHE A 161 22.15 26.34 30.95
N GLY A 162 22.20 26.95 29.76
CA GLY A 162 23.28 27.86 29.35
C GLY A 162 24.62 27.20 29.02
N LEU A 163 24.72 25.86 29.03
CA LEU A 163 25.91 25.10 28.64
C LEU A 163 25.65 24.35 27.32
N LYS A 164 26.68 24.29 26.47
CA LYS A 164 26.65 23.52 25.22
C LYS A 164 27.52 22.27 25.39
N ALA A 165 26.92 21.09 25.33
CA ALA A 165 27.59 19.80 25.29
C ALA A 165 27.64 19.26 23.86
N THR A 166 28.78 18.73 23.44
CA THR A 166 28.92 18.08 22.13
C THR A 166 29.06 16.57 22.33
N VAL A 167 28.16 15.81 21.72
CA VAL A 167 28.14 14.35 21.69
C VAL A 167 28.48 13.89 20.29
N GLN A 168 29.47 13.01 20.14
CA GLN A 168 29.89 12.50 18.84
C GLN A 168 29.84 10.97 18.85
N ALA A 169 29.12 10.38 17.90
CA ALA A 169 29.17 8.94 17.64
C ALA A 169 30.18 8.65 16.51
N VAL A 170 31.05 7.67 16.74
CA VAL A 170 32.15 7.24 15.88
C VAL A 170 32.18 5.71 15.78
N ASP A 171 33.00 5.16 14.88
CA ASP A 171 33.32 3.71 14.81
C ASP A 171 32.10 2.77 14.80
N LEU A 172 31.11 3.07 13.95
CA LEU A 172 29.85 2.32 13.88
C LEU A 172 30.02 0.98 13.15
N GLN A 173 29.63 -0.09 13.82
CA GLN A 173 29.54 -1.43 13.27
C GLN A 173 28.09 -1.92 13.32
N ILE A 174 27.59 -2.39 12.17
CA ILE A 174 26.24 -2.94 12.03
C ILE A 174 26.31 -4.26 11.26
N PHE A 175 25.81 -5.33 11.88
CA PHE A 175 25.57 -6.60 11.19
C PHE A 175 24.07 -6.93 11.24
N ALA A 176 23.49 -7.22 10.07
CA ALA A 176 22.06 -7.48 9.95
C ALA A 176 21.75 -8.48 8.83
N GLN A 177 20.63 -9.19 8.97
CA GLN A 177 20.10 -10.10 7.95
C GLN A 177 18.66 -9.70 7.63
N PRO A 178 18.45 -8.68 6.77
CA PRO A 178 17.11 -8.35 6.32
C PRO A 178 16.55 -9.41 5.38
N ARG A 179 15.25 -9.67 5.48
CA ARG A 179 14.43 -10.39 4.49
C ARG A 179 13.68 -9.36 3.65
N ILE A 180 13.90 -9.40 2.34
CA ILE A 180 13.29 -8.55 1.33
C ILE A 180 12.34 -9.41 0.48
N THR A 181 11.06 -9.08 0.44
CA THR A 181 10.03 -9.80 -0.33
C THR A 181 9.44 -8.91 -1.42
N LEU A 182 9.41 -9.37 -2.66
CA LEU A 182 8.78 -8.67 -3.79
C LEU A 182 7.40 -9.29 -4.07
N LYS A 183 6.34 -8.51 -3.89
CA LYS A 183 4.95 -8.96 -4.12
C LYS A 183 3.93 -7.83 -4.27
N PRO A 184 2.79 -8.06 -4.93
CA PRO A 184 2.56 -9.15 -5.89
C PRO A 184 3.48 -9.01 -7.10
N LEU A 185 3.81 -10.13 -7.74
CA LEU A 185 4.47 -10.12 -9.06
C LEU A 185 3.46 -9.72 -10.13
N VAL A 186 3.88 -8.91 -11.10
CA VAL A 186 3.03 -8.36 -12.17
C VAL A 186 3.71 -8.53 -13.54
N PRO A 187 2.96 -8.60 -14.66
CA PRO A 187 3.54 -8.85 -15.98
C PRO A 187 4.19 -7.60 -16.61
N SER A 188 4.00 -6.42 -16.02
CA SER A 188 4.61 -5.16 -16.45
C SER A 188 5.86 -4.84 -15.64
N PHE A 189 6.88 -4.27 -16.30
CA PHE A 189 8.11 -3.84 -15.63
C PHE A 189 7.78 -2.84 -14.48
N PRO A 190 8.34 -2.98 -13.27
CA PRO A 190 9.52 -3.79 -12.90
C PRO A 190 9.24 -5.25 -12.49
N CYS A 191 8.06 -5.78 -12.83
CA CYS A 191 7.59 -7.15 -12.59
C CYS A 191 7.11 -7.43 -11.16
N PHE A 192 7.00 -6.41 -10.31
CA PHE A 192 6.44 -6.49 -8.97
C PHE A 192 5.82 -5.14 -8.58
N ALA A 193 4.84 -5.18 -7.70
CA ALA A 193 4.12 -3.99 -7.25
C ALA A 193 4.67 -3.39 -5.95
N LYS A 194 5.12 -4.21 -5.00
CA LYS A 194 5.61 -3.74 -3.69
C LYS A 194 6.86 -4.50 -3.25
N ILE A 195 7.65 -3.86 -2.39
CA ILE A 195 8.79 -4.42 -1.67
C ILE A 195 8.46 -4.42 -0.18
N PHE A 196 8.65 -5.54 0.49
CA PHE A 196 8.54 -5.66 1.93
C PHE A 196 9.91 -5.95 2.52
N VAL A 197 10.31 -5.27 3.59
CA VAL A 197 11.59 -5.52 4.27
C VAL A 197 11.36 -5.75 5.76
N SER A 198 11.95 -6.82 6.30
CA SER A 198 11.92 -7.15 7.74
C SER A 198 13.29 -7.62 8.20
N LEU A 199 13.59 -7.49 9.48
CA LEU A 199 14.74 -8.11 10.13
C LEU A 199 14.31 -9.44 10.73
N MET A 200 15.01 -10.52 10.39
CA MET A 200 14.69 -11.85 10.91
C MET A 200 15.21 -12.05 12.34
N GLU A 201 16.28 -11.35 12.69
CA GLU A 201 16.92 -11.38 14.00
C GLU A 201 17.28 -9.97 14.45
N LYS A 202 17.52 -9.79 15.76
CA LYS A 202 17.99 -8.49 16.28
C LYS A 202 19.35 -8.15 15.63
N PRO A 203 19.53 -6.95 15.05
CA PRO A 203 20.79 -6.60 14.43
C PRO A 203 21.87 -6.40 15.50
N HIS A 204 23.11 -6.75 15.15
CA HIS A 204 24.27 -6.37 15.94
C HIS A 204 24.60 -4.91 15.64
N VAL A 205 24.71 -4.08 16.68
CA VAL A 205 25.09 -2.68 16.58
C VAL A 205 26.13 -2.39 17.67
N ASP A 206 27.27 -1.83 17.25
CA ASP A 206 28.34 -1.35 18.11
C ASP A 206 28.85 0.00 17.60
N PHE A 207 29.29 0.88 18.49
CA PHE A 207 29.74 2.23 18.14
C PHE A 207 30.54 2.85 19.30
N GLY A 208 31.47 3.74 18.96
CA GLY A 208 32.14 4.61 19.92
C GLY A 208 31.34 5.89 20.19
N LEU A 209 31.44 6.42 21.41
CA LEU A 209 30.75 7.65 21.80
C LEU A 209 31.69 8.59 22.55
N LYS A 210 31.83 9.82 22.05
CA LYS A 210 32.61 10.89 22.68
C LYS A 210 31.70 11.98 23.23
N LEU A 211 32.01 12.49 24.41
CA LEU A 211 31.33 13.63 25.05
C LEU A 211 32.40 14.68 25.39
N PHE A 212 32.24 15.92 24.90
CA PHE A 212 33.28 16.97 25.01
C PHE A 212 34.66 16.55 24.49
N GLY A 213 34.70 15.67 23.48
CA GLY A 213 35.95 15.13 22.93
C GLY A 213 36.54 13.95 23.72
N ALA A 214 35.94 13.59 24.86
CA ALA A 214 36.39 12.48 25.69
C ALA A 214 35.59 11.21 25.47
N ASP A 215 36.29 10.07 25.54
CA ASP A 215 35.69 8.77 25.30
C ASP A 215 34.79 8.32 26.46
N LEU A 216 33.47 8.28 26.19
CA LEU A 216 32.46 7.87 27.17
C LEU A 216 32.48 6.37 27.46
N MET A 217 33.17 5.59 26.61
CA MET A 217 33.34 4.14 26.73
C MET A 217 34.19 3.75 27.96
N SER A 218 34.86 4.72 28.58
CA SER A 218 35.63 4.56 29.81
C SER A 218 34.78 4.59 31.09
N ILE A 219 33.48 4.90 31.00
CA ILE A 219 32.55 4.95 32.15
C ILE A 219 31.83 3.59 32.31
N PRO A 220 32.12 2.81 33.38
CA PRO A 220 31.54 1.48 33.59
C PRO A 220 30.00 1.52 33.69
N GLY A 221 29.32 0.63 32.95
CA GLY A 221 27.85 0.44 33.00
C GLY A 221 27.02 1.34 32.08
N LEU A 222 27.50 2.55 31.76
CA LEU A 222 26.79 3.47 30.86
C LEU A 222 26.78 2.97 29.41
N TYR A 223 27.88 2.38 28.96
CA TYR A 223 28.02 1.79 27.61
C TYR A 223 26.98 0.69 27.35
N ILE A 224 26.90 -0.31 28.23
CA ILE A 224 26.00 -1.47 28.08
C ILE A 224 24.53 -1.01 27.99
N PHE A 225 24.15 -0.02 28.79
CA PHE A 225 22.80 0.52 28.80
C PHE A 225 22.43 1.22 27.49
N VAL A 226 23.32 2.06 26.96
CA VAL A 226 23.07 2.77 25.68
C VAL A 226 23.00 1.78 24.53
N GLN A 227 23.90 0.78 24.51
CA GLN A 227 23.92 -0.25 23.47
C GLN A 227 22.64 -1.11 23.45
N GLU A 228 22.15 -1.56 24.61
CA GLU A 228 20.91 -2.35 24.70
C GLU A 228 19.67 -1.53 24.32
N LEU A 229 19.58 -0.27 24.76
CA LEU A 229 18.48 0.63 24.39
C LEU A 229 18.38 0.80 22.87
N ILE A 230 19.52 0.92 22.18
CA ILE A 230 19.57 1.09 20.72
C ILE A 230 19.19 -0.19 20.00
N LYS A 231 19.74 -1.33 20.43
CA LYS A 231 19.37 -2.65 19.88
C LYS A 231 17.87 -2.88 19.99
N ASP A 232 17.27 -2.54 21.12
CA ASP A 232 15.84 -2.70 21.34
C ASP A 232 14.99 -1.73 20.49
N GLN A 233 15.41 -0.48 20.32
CA GLN A 233 14.69 0.45 19.43
C GLN A 233 14.73 0.01 17.97
N VAL A 234 15.90 -0.40 17.46
CA VAL A 234 16.02 -0.88 16.06
C VAL A 234 15.25 -2.19 15.86
N ALA A 235 15.32 -3.12 16.82
CA ALA A 235 14.53 -4.35 16.77
C ALA A 235 13.02 -4.09 16.80
N ASN A 236 12.55 -3.18 17.65
CA ASN A 236 11.12 -2.86 17.78
C ASN A 236 10.49 -2.25 16.52
N MET A 237 11.28 -1.70 15.61
CA MET A 237 10.76 -1.10 14.38
C MET A 237 10.65 -2.12 13.24
N TYR A 238 11.55 -3.08 13.15
CA TYR A 238 11.73 -3.89 11.94
C TYR A 238 11.86 -5.40 12.17
N LEU A 239 11.92 -5.86 13.42
CA LEU A 239 11.94 -7.29 13.71
C LEU A 239 10.60 -7.91 13.28
N TRP A 240 10.68 -9.02 12.55
CA TRP A 240 9.51 -9.78 12.14
C TRP A 240 8.55 -10.03 13.34
N PRO A 241 7.22 -9.85 13.19
CA PRO A 241 6.46 -9.72 11.94
C PRO A 241 6.36 -8.30 11.36
N LYS A 242 7.00 -7.30 11.96
CA LYS A 242 6.94 -5.92 11.46
C LYS A 242 7.69 -5.79 10.13
N THR A 243 7.04 -5.21 9.13
CA THR A 243 7.60 -5.03 7.78
C THR A 243 7.56 -3.58 7.35
N LEU A 244 8.66 -3.10 6.78
CA LEU A 244 8.69 -1.89 5.97
C LEU A 244 8.10 -2.19 4.59
N GLU A 245 6.96 -1.60 4.27
CA GLU A 245 6.32 -1.71 2.95
C GLU A 245 6.69 -0.52 2.05
N VAL A 246 7.16 -0.81 0.84
CA VAL A 246 7.48 0.18 -0.19
C VAL A 246 6.67 -0.13 -1.44
N GLU A 247 5.70 0.72 -1.76
CA GLU A 247 4.93 0.62 -3.00
C GLU A 247 5.74 1.14 -4.20
N ILE A 248 5.88 0.30 -5.23
CA ILE A 248 6.65 0.57 -6.45
C ILE A 248 5.75 0.83 -7.64
N LEU A 249 4.71 0.01 -7.81
CA LEU A 249 3.73 0.11 -8.88
C LEU A 249 2.34 -0.21 -8.34
N ASP A 250 1.33 0.54 -8.80
CA ASP A 250 -0.07 0.25 -8.48
C ASP A 250 -0.48 -1.08 -9.16
N PRO A 251 -0.78 -2.15 -8.40
CA PRO A 251 -1.12 -3.45 -8.97
C PRO A 251 -2.32 -3.39 -9.93
N THR A 252 -3.23 -2.45 -9.72
CA THR A 252 -4.46 -2.32 -10.51
C THR A 252 -4.20 -1.74 -11.90
N LYS A 253 -3.21 -0.85 -12.03
CA LYS A 253 -2.75 -0.32 -13.33
C LYS A 253 -1.84 -1.30 -14.05
N ALA A 254 -1.16 -2.18 -13.32
CA ALA A 254 -0.19 -3.11 -13.87
C ALA A 254 -0.82 -4.27 -14.70
N MET A 255 -2.10 -4.59 -14.47
CA MET A 255 -2.79 -5.72 -15.10
C MET A 255 -3.36 -5.43 -16.51
N MET A 256 -3.26 -4.22 -17.07
CA MET A 256 -3.74 -3.88 -18.43
C MET A 256 -5.18 -4.35 -18.72
N ARG A 257 -6.10 -4.16 -17.76
CA ARG A 257 -7.51 -4.59 -17.88
C ARG A 257 -8.26 -3.76 -18.93
N PRO A 258 -9.28 -4.32 -19.61
CA PRO A 258 -10.20 -3.54 -20.43
C PRO A 258 -10.89 -2.43 -19.62
N VAL A 259 -10.87 -1.19 -20.10
CA VAL A 259 -11.49 -0.02 -19.46
C VAL A 259 -12.64 0.59 -20.27
N GLY A 260 -12.82 0.18 -21.52
CA GLY A 260 -13.96 0.57 -22.35
C GLY A 260 -13.96 -0.08 -23.73
N ILE A 261 -14.94 0.30 -24.55
CA ILE A 261 -15.06 -0.09 -25.96
C ILE A 261 -15.07 1.15 -26.84
N LEU A 262 -14.27 1.12 -27.89
CA LEU A 262 -14.34 2.06 -28.99
C LEU A 262 -15.20 1.46 -30.11
N HIS A 263 -16.38 2.05 -30.33
CA HIS A 263 -17.17 1.80 -31.53
C HIS A 263 -16.63 2.64 -32.68
N VAL A 264 -16.42 2.00 -33.82
CA VAL A 264 -15.83 2.59 -35.01
C VAL A 264 -16.70 2.27 -36.20
N LYS A 265 -17.30 3.30 -36.79
CA LYS A 265 -18.03 3.18 -38.03
C LYS A 265 -17.21 3.77 -39.16
N VAL A 266 -16.80 2.92 -40.09
CA VAL A 266 -16.09 3.34 -41.31
C VAL A 266 -17.15 3.68 -42.35
N LEU A 267 -17.38 4.97 -42.56
CA LEU A 267 -18.46 5.44 -43.43
C LEU A 267 -18.05 5.32 -44.91
N ARG A 268 -17.05 6.12 -45.32
CA ARG A 268 -16.64 6.23 -46.72
C ARG A 268 -15.24 6.82 -46.86
N ALA A 269 -14.64 6.65 -48.02
CA ALA A 269 -13.47 7.41 -48.44
C ALA A 269 -13.80 8.26 -49.67
N MET A 270 -13.02 9.32 -49.89
CA MET A 270 -13.19 10.26 -50.99
C MET A 270 -11.86 10.54 -51.65
N LYS A 271 -11.89 10.65 -52.99
CA LYS A 271 -10.75 11.09 -53.80
C LYS A 271 -9.48 10.29 -53.50
N LEU A 272 -9.62 8.97 -53.31
CA LEU A 272 -8.48 8.09 -53.08
C LEU A 272 -7.52 8.16 -54.27
N ARG A 273 -6.22 8.14 -53.98
CA ARG A 273 -5.21 8.16 -55.04
C ARG A 273 -5.13 6.80 -55.73
N LYS A 274 -5.36 6.80 -57.05
CA LYS A 274 -5.18 5.65 -57.92
C LYS A 274 -3.75 5.11 -57.82
N LYS A 275 -3.59 3.80 -57.57
CA LYS A 275 -2.28 3.13 -57.58
C LYS A 275 -1.95 2.49 -58.93
N ASP A 276 -2.94 1.98 -59.62
CA ASP A 276 -2.74 1.32 -60.92
C ASP A 276 -2.82 2.27 -62.12
N LEU A 277 -1.86 2.15 -63.03
CA LEU A 277 -1.86 2.90 -64.29
C LEU A 277 -3.04 2.47 -65.20
N LEU A 278 -3.43 1.19 -65.19
CA LEU A 278 -4.37 0.60 -66.16
C LEU A 278 -5.63 -0.04 -65.54
N GLY A 279 -5.68 -0.23 -64.21
CA GLY A 279 -6.83 -0.76 -63.45
C GLY A 279 -7.59 0.33 -62.69
N ALA A 280 -8.61 -0.03 -61.92
CA ALA A 280 -9.25 0.88 -60.96
C ALA A 280 -9.09 0.26 -59.57
N SER A 281 -8.62 1.04 -58.60
CA SER A 281 -8.28 0.58 -57.24
C SER A 281 -9.48 -0.06 -56.52
N ASP A 282 -9.20 -1.10 -55.76
CA ASP A 282 -10.10 -1.93 -54.96
C ASP A 282 -9.87 -1.67 -53.45
N PRO A 283 -10.27 -0.51 -52.90
CA PRO A 283 -9.90 -0.14 -51.55
C PRO A 283 -10.61 -0.94 -50.45
N TYR A 284 -9.89 -1.13 -49.35
CA TYR A 284 -10.44 -1.48 -48.03
C TYR A 284 -9.64 -0.79 -46.92
N VAL A 285 -10.25 -0.66 -45.74
CA VAL A 285 -9.64 -0.04 -44.56
C VAL A 285 -9.26 -1.10 -43.54
N LYS A 286 -8.03 -1.05 -43.03
CA LYS A 286 -7.53 -1.87 -41.93
C LYS A 286 -7.45 -1.01 -40.66
N LEU A 287 -8.03 -1.50 -39.58
CA LEU A 287 -8.10 -0.86 -38.27
C LEU A 287 -7.16 -1.56 -37.28
N LYS A 288 -6.35 -0.81 -36.55
CA LYS A 288 -5.44 -1.35 -35.55
C LYS A 288 -5.30 -0.39 -34.36
N ILE A 289 -5.47 -0.88 -33.14
CA ILE A 289 -5.20 -0.09 -31.93
C ILE A 289 -3.71 -0.20 -31.56
N THR A 290 -3.10 0.92 -31.16
CA THR A 290 -1.69 0.93 -30.76
C THR A 290 -1.46 0.10 -29.49
N GLU A 291 -0.23 -0.43 -29.38
CA GLU A 291 0.25 -1.18 -28.20
C GLU A 291 -0.55 -2.44 -27.83
N SER A 292 -1.42 -2.91 -28.74
CA SER A 292 -2.19 -4.14 -28.55
C SER A 292 -1.68 -5.28 -29.44
N LYS A 293 -1.65 -6.49 -28.87
CA LYS A 293 -1.47 -7.75 -29.62
C LYS A 293 -2.77 -8.21 -30.30
N ALA A 294 -3.87 -7.45 -30.15
CA ALA A 294 -5.16 -7.81 -30.72
C ALA A 294 -5.11 -7.84 -32.26
N PRO A 295 -5.85 -8.77 -32.90
CA PRO A 295 -5.93 -8.84 -34.35
C PRO A 295 -6.54 -7.56 -34.94
N SER A 296 -5.99 -7.11 -36.06
CA SER A 296 -6.54 -5.98 -36.82
C SER A 296 -7.88 -6.33 -37.47
N LYS A 297 -8.82 -5.39 -37.48
CA LYS A 297 -10.09 -5.52 -38.21
C LYS A 297 -9.97 -4.91 -39.61
N LYS A 298 -10.80 -5.33 -40.56
CA LYS A 298 -10.81 -4.77 -41.92
C LYS A 298 -12.22 -4.67 -42.49
N THR A 299 -12.45 -3.68 -43.34
CA THR A 299 -13.70 -3.56 -44.10
C THR A 299 -13.78 -4.56 -45.26
N THR A 300 -14.96 -4.66 -45.87
CA THR A 300 -15.10 -5.28 -47.19
C THR A 300 -14.29 -4.54 -48.25
N VAL A 301 -13.87 -5.26 -49.28
CA VAL A 301 -13.19 -4.69 -50.45
C VAL A 301 -14.25 -4.11 -51.39
N LYS A 302 -14.07 -2.85 -51.83
CA LYS A 302 -14.96 -2.22 -52.81
C LYS A 302 -14.24 -2.15 -54.13
N HIS A 303 -14.72 -2.88 -55.13
CA HIS A 303 -14.03 -2.98 -56.41
C HIS A 303 -14.15 -1.72 -57.25
N LYS A 304 -13.05 -1.31 -57.87
CA LYS A 304 -12.93 -0.24 -58.87
C LYS A 304 -13.53 1.09 -58.41
N ASN A 305 -13.33 1.47 -57.15
CA ASN A 305 -13.99 2.61 -56.55
C ASN A 305 -13.02 3.49 -55.75
N LEU A 306 -12.78 4.72 -56.19
CA LEU A 306 -11.96 5.72 -55.47
C LEU A 306 -12.75 6.58 -54.47
N ASN A 307 -14.07 6.40 -54.42
CA ASN A 307 -14.98 7.02 -53.45
C ASN A 307 -15.87 5.94 -52.78
N PRO A 308 -15.27 4.90 -52.17
CA PRO A 308 -16.01 3.78 -51.61
C PRO A 308 -16.86 4.21 -50.41
N GLU A 309 -18.05 3.61 -50.30
CA GLU A 309 -18.90 3.67 -49.12
C GLU A 309 -19.00 2.27 -48.51
N TRP A 310 -18.56 2.13 -47.25
CA TRP A 310 -18.60 0.85 -46.52
C TRP A 310 -19.78 0.81 -45.56
N ASN A 311 -19.96 1.87 -44.76
CA ASN A 311 -20.95 1.90 -43.67
C ASN A 311 -20.84 0.66 -42.76
N GLU A 312 -19.62 0.27 -42.42
CA GLU A 312 -19.33 -0.92 -41.62
C GLU A 312 -18.92 -0.53 -40.19
N ASP A 313 -19.48 -1.25 -39.21
CA ASP A 313 -19.28 -1.03 -37.79
C ASP A 313 -18.30 -2.04 -37.19
N PHE A 314 -17.42 -1.55 -36.31
CA PHE A 314 -16.44 -2.36 -35.59
C PHE A 314 -16.43 -1.97 -34.11
N SER A 315 -16.21 -2.95 -33.24
CA SER A 315 -15.96 -2.73 -31.81
C SER A 315 -14.55 -3.13 -31.45
N ILE A 316 -13.82 -2.25 -30.76
CA ILE A 316 -12.43 -2.43 -30.34
C ILE A 316 -12.33 -2.23 -28.83
N VAL A 317 -11.71 -3.18 -28.12
CA VAL A 317 -11.50 -3.08 -26.67
C VAL A 317 -10.36 -2.11 -26.37
N VAL A 318 -10.60 -1.18 -25.46
CA VAL A 318 -9.65 -0.17 -24.98
C VAL A 318 -9.15 -0.57 -23.60
N LYS A 319 -7.83 -0.50 -23.39
CA LYS A 319 -7.16 -0.81 -22.12
C LYS A 319 -6.59 0.45 -21.44
N ASP A 320 -6.16 1.43 -22.23
CA ASP A 320 -5.65 2.70 -21.75
C ASP A 320 -5.97 3.83 -22.75
N PRO A 321 -7.07 4.58 -22.58
CA PRO A 321 -7.46 5.64 -23.51
C PRO A 321 -6.47 6.82 -23.52
N GLU A 322 -5.63 6.99 -22.49
CA GLU A 322 -4.69 8.10 -22.39
C GLU A 322 -3.48 7.92 -23.33
N SER A 323 -3.01 6.68 -23.46
CA SER A 323 -1.84 6.32 -24.30
C SER A 323 -2.23 5.74 -25.66
N GLN A 324 -3.38 5.06 -25.76
CA GLN A 324 -3.76 4.35 -26.99
C GLN A 324 -4.28 5.28 -28.09
N ALA A 325 -4.07 4.86 -29.33
CA ALA A 325 -4.57 5.50 -30.54
C ALA A 325 -5.11 4.45 -31.52
N LEU A 326 -6.07 4.84 -32.35
CA LEU A 326 -6.62 4.00 -33.42
C LEU A 326 -5.98 4.37 -34.75
N GLU A 327 -5.26 3.41 -35.35
CA GLU A 327 -4.64 3.50 -36.66
C GLU A 327 -5.60 3.00 -37.75
N PHE A 328 -5.79 3.84 -38.77
CA PHE A 328 -6.50 3.54 -40.00
C PHE A 328 -5.49 3.44 -41.14
N ILE A 329 -5.49 2.31 -41.87
CA ILE A 329 -4.65 2.14 -43.05
C ILE A 329 -5.52 1.71 -44.22
N VAL A 330 -5.55 2.53 -45.27
CA VAL A 330 -6.27 2.22 -46.52
C VAL A 330 -5.32 1.48 -47.46
N TYR A 331 -5.77 0.33 -47.94
CA TYR A 331 -5.05 -0.52 -48.87
C TYR A 331 -5.84 -0.70 -50.15
N ASP A 332 -5.12 -0.85 -51.25
CA ASP A 332 -5.62 -1.37 -52.53
C ASP A 332 -5.49 -2.89 -52.51
N TRP A 333 -6.59 -3.62 -52.68
CA TRP A 333 -6.58 -5.08 -52.67
C TRP A 333 -6.02 -5.63 -53.99
N GLU A 334 -5.11 -6.59 -53.90
CA GLU A 334 -4.47 -7.23 -55.05
C GLU A 334 -4.76 -8.73 -55.04
N GLN A 335 -5.10 -9.28 -56.20
CA GLN A 335 -5.40 -10.71 -56.33
C GLN A 335 -4.17 -11.60 -56.11
N VAL A 336 -2.97 -11.09 -56.43
CA VAL A 336 -1.69 -11.80 -56.27
C VAL A 336 -0.62 -10.82 -55.77
N GLY A 337 -0.06 -11.06 -54.59
CA GLY A 337 1.05 -10.26 -54.04
C GLY A 337 0.70 -9.48 -52.78
N LYS A 338 1.49 -8.44 -52.46
CA LYS A 338 1.27 -7.58 -51.29
C LYS A 338 0.32 -6.44 -51.67
N HIS A 339 -0.69 -6.23 -50.84
CA HIS A 339 -1.67 -5.16 -51.03
C HIS A 339 -1.02 -3.79 -50.86
N ASP A 340 -1.48 -2.84 -51.64
CA ASP A 340 -0.74 -1.61 -51.90
C ASP A 340 -1.24 -0.49 -50.99
N LYS A 341 -0.38 0.04 -50.12
CA LYS A 341 -0.82 1.07 -49.15
C LYS A 341 -1.16 2.37 -49.89
N MET A 342 -2.41 2.81 -49.75
CA MET A 342 -2.91 4.05 -50.35
C MET A 342 -2.64 5.26 -49.44
N GLY A 343 -2.87 5.08 -48.13
CA GLY A 343 -2.53 6.05 -47.09
C GLY A 343 -2.95 5.61 -45.68
N MET A 344 -2.62 6.39 -44.67
CA MET A 344 -2.96 6.12 -43.27
C MET A 344 -3.28 7.38 -42.48
N ASN A 345 -3.96 7.22 -41.35
CA ASN A 345 -4.09 8.25 -40.32
C ASN A 345 -4.25 7.59 -38.95
N VAL A 346 -4.03 8.33 -37.87
CA VAL A 346 -4.13 7.87 -36.48
C VAL A 346 -4.98 8.85 -35.69
N VAL A 347 -5.90 8.33 -34.89
CA VAL A 347 -6.73 9.11 -33.96
C VAL A 347 -6.38 8.74 -32.52
N PRO A 348 -5.77 9.64 -31.73
CA PRO A 348 -5.55 9.42 -30.30
C PRO A 348 -6.87 9.29 -29.54
N LEU A 349 -7.02 8.27 -28.69
CA LEU A 349 -8.29 8.02 -27.99
C LEU A 349 -8.60 9.11 -26.97
N LYS A 350 -7.59 9.73 -26.35
CA LYS A 350 -7.72 10.89 -25.45
C LYS A 350 -8.44 12.10 -26.06
N GLU A 351 -8.56 12.18 -27.39
CA GLU A 351 -9.26 13.27 -28.08
C GLU A 351 -10.78 13.00 -28.26
N LEU A 352 -11.24 11.83 -27.82
CA LEU A 352 -12.65 11.44 -27.85
C LEU A 352 -13.30 11.73 -26.50
N THR A 353 -14.39 12.49 -26.51
CA THR A 353 -15.25 12.63 -25.33
C THR A 353 -15.99 11.31 -25.12
N PRO A 354 -15.99 10.74 -23.89
CA PRO A 354 -16.78 9.55 -23.57
C PRO A 354 -18.26 9.71 -23.94
N ASP A 355 -18.85 8.64 -24.46
CA ASP A 355 -20.26 8.49 -24.84
C ASP A 355 -20.79 9.44 -25.94
N GLU A 356 -19.93 10.29 -26.51
CA GLU A 356 -20.30 11.19 -27.60
C GLU A 356 -19.82 10.65 -28.96
N PRO A 357 -20.71 10.49 -29.95
CA PRO A 357 -20.30 10.14 -31.31
C PRO A 357 -19.61 11.32 -31.98
N LYS A 358 -18.38 11.09 -32.44
CA LYS A 358 -17.55 12.08 -33.15
C LYS A 358 -17.33 11.64 -34.59
N VAL A 359 -17.92 12.38 -35.53
CA VAL A 359 -17.67 12.21 -36.97
C VAL A 359 -16.42 12.99 -37.35
N MET A 360 -15.50 12.33 -38.04
CA MET A 360 -14.19 12.87 -38.39
C MET A 360 -13.88 12.62 -39.86
N THR A 361 -13.32 13.63 -40.53
CA THR A 361 -12.74 13.51 -41.87
C THR A 361 -11.21 13.53 -41.72
N LEU A 362 -10.58 12.42 -42.06
CA LEU A 362 -9.15 12.17 -41.91
C LEU A 362 -8.43 12.28 -43.26
N ASP A 363 -7.49 13.21 -43.38
CA ASP A 363 -6.62 13.29 -44.55
C ASP A 363 -5.60 12.13 -44.54
N LEU A 364 -5.52 11.36 -45.62
CA LEU A 364 -4.63 10.19 -45.66
C LEU A 364 -3.19 10.61 -45.92
N LEU A 365 -2.28 10.15 -45.06
CA LEU A 365 -0.83 10.44 -45.11
C LEU A 365 -0.01 9.26 -45.62
N LYS A 366 1.21 9.51 -46.12
CA LYS A 366 2.14 8.43 -46.51
C LYS A 366 2.68 7.69 -45.29
N ASN A 367 3.08 8.44 -44.26
CA ASN A 367 3.58 7.97 -42.97
C ASN A 367 3.27 9.03 -41.88
N LEU A 368 3.62 8.74 -40.62
CA LEU A 368 3.34 9.62 -39.48
C LEU A 368 4.54 10.52 -39.11
N ASN A 369 5.60 10.55 -39.93
CA ASN A 369 6.83 11.29 -39.62
C ASN A 369 6.70 12.74 -40.08
N GLN A 370 6.62 13.67 -39.13
CA GLN A 370 6.48 15.11 -39.40
C GLN A 370 7.69 15.76 -40.10
N ASN A 371 8.82 15.06 -40.22
CA ASN A 371 10.05 15.55 -40.85
C ASN A 371 10.25 15.05 -42.31
N ASP A 372 9.29 14.31 -42.86
CA ASP A 372 9.42 13.75 -44.21
C ASP A 372 8.93 14.78 -45.24
N ALA A 373 9.85 15.53 -45.87
CA ALA A 373 9.59 16.60 -46.85
C ALA A 373 8.92 16.13 -48.17
N GLN A 374 8.31 14.93 -48.17
CA GLN A 374 7.65 14.28 -49.31
C GLN A 374 6.13 14.09 -49.12
N ASP A 375 5.52 14.62 -48.06
CA ASP A 375 4.08 14.43 -47.78
C ASP A 375 3.16 15.44 -48.49
N ASP A 376 3.64 16.11 -49.54
CA ASP A 376 2.94 17.16 -50.30
C ASP A 376 1.87 16.65 -51.29
N LYS A 377 1.59 15.34 -51.31
CA LYS A 377 0.63 14.75 -52.27
C LYS A 377 -0.61 14.27 -51.55
N PHE A 378 -1.74 14.92 -51.82
CA PHE A 378 -3.07 14.49 -51.37
C PHE A 378 -3.36 13.03 -51.77
N ARG A 379 -3.74 12.18 -50.81
CA ARG A 379 -3.99 10.73 -51.01
C ARG A 379 -5.45 10.32 -50.85
N GLY A 380 -6.32 11.30 -50.64
CA GLY A 380 -7.73 11.11 -50.35
C GLY A 380 -8.05 11.33 -48.87
N GLN A 381 -9.35 11.25 -48.58
CA GLN A 381 -9.91 11.47 -47.25
C GLN A 381 -10.70 10.24 -46.83
N LEU A 382 -10.67 9.93 -45.53
CA LEU A 382 -11.47 8.88 -44.91
C LEU A 382 -12.44 9.51 -43.90
N VAL A 383 -13.73 9.21 -44.02
CA VAL A 383 -14.76 9.66 -43.08
C VAL A 383 -15.12 8.52 -42.14
N VAL A 384 -14.99 8.76 -40.84
CA VAL A 384 -15.28 7.78 -39.79
C VAL A 384 -16.14 8.41 -38.71
N GLU A 385 -16.92 7.60 -38.01
CA GLU A 385 -17.61 7.99 -36.78
C GLU A 385 -17.07 7.12 -35.63
N LEU A 386 -16.64 7.78 -34.56
CA LEU A 386 -16.02 7.15 -33.39
C LEU A 386 -16.86 7.42 -32.14
N THR A 387 -17.05 6.42 -31.30
CA THR A 387 -17.70 6.59 -29.99
C THR A 387 -16.97 5.74 -28.97
N TYR A 388 -16.32 6.40 -28.01
CA TYR A 388 -15.67 5.72 -26.88
C TYR A 388 -16.68 5.55 -25.75
N LYS A 389 -16.92 4.32 -25.31
CA LYS A 389 -17.82 3.98 -24.20
C LYS A 389 -17.02 3.35 -23.06
N PRO A 390 -16.79 4.05 -21.93
CA PRO A 390 -16.12 3.48 -20.78
C PRO A 390 -16.99 2.42 -20.08
N PHE A 391 -16.35 1.47 -19.39
CA PHE A 391 -17.08 0.54 -18.50
C PHE A 391 -17.41 1.20 -17.15
N LYS A 392 -18.43 0.69 -16.45
CA LYS A 392 -18.80 1.17 -15.10
C LYS A 392 -17.66 0.91 -14.11
N GLU A 393 -17.37 1.87 -13.23
CA GLU A 393 -16.38 1.69 -12.14
C GLU A 393 -16.71 0.51 -11.22
N GLU A 394 -17.99 0.19 -11.03
CA GLU A 394 -18.48 -0.95 -10.24
C GLU A 394 -18.13 -2.32 -10.88
N ASP A 395 -18.16 -2.42 -12.21
CA ASP A 395 -17.72 -3.61 -12.96
C ASP A 395 -16.18 -3.71 -13.05
N MET A 396 -15.47 -2.63 -12.72
CA MET A 396 -13.99 -2.55 -12.66
C MET A 396 -13.42 -2.77 -11.25
N SER A 397 -14.26 -3.17 -10.28
CA SER A 397 -13.90 -3.21 -8.86
C SER A 397 -12.71 -4.12 -8.54
N LYS A 398 -11.91 -3.58 -7.62
CA LYS A 398 -10.59 -4.01 -7.17
C LYS A 398 -10.71 -5.03 -6.05
N ASP A 399 -10.79 -6.32 -6.34
CA ASP A 399 -10.60 -7.33 -5.29
C ASP A 399 -9.86 -8.55 -5.85
N LEU A 400 -8.58 -8.65 -5.48
CA LEU A 400 -7.79 -9.86 -5.66
C LEU A 400 -8.07 -10.89 -4.55
N ASP A 401 -8.74 -10.53 -3.44
CA ASP A 401 -8.81 -11.38 -2.24
C ASP A 401 -10.17 -11.47 -1.51
N ASN A 402 -11.34 -11.21 -2.15
CA ASN A 402 -12.64 -11.40 -1.48
C ASN A 402 -13.69 -12.17 -2.34
N PRO A 403 -14.55 -13.01 -1.73
CA PRO A 403 -15.54 -13.81 -2.46
C PRO A 403 -16.79 -13.00 -2.86
N LEU A 404 -17.05 -13.02 -4.17
CA LEU A 404 -18.29 -12.90 -4.94
C LEU A 404 -19.53 -12.30 -4.25
N GLN A 405 -19.91 -11.08 -4.66
CA GLN A 405 -21.29 -10.58 -4.56
C GLN A 405 -22.05 -10.86 -5.86
N LYS A 406 -23.27 -11.42 -5.73
CA LYS A 406 -24.22 -11.62 -6.84
C LYS A 406 -24.75 -10.27 -7.33
N ALA A 407 -24.94 -10.16 -8.65
CA ALA A 407 -25.65 -9.03 -9.24
C ALA A 407 -27.17 -9.07 -8.87
N PRO A 408 -27.83 -7.91 -8.70
CA PRO A 408 -29.27 -7.84 -8.45
C PRO A 408 -30.11 -8.40 -9.60
N GLU A 409 -31.27 -8.99 -9.27
CA GLU A 409 -32.26 -9.41 -10.26
C GLU A 409 -32.77 -8.22 -11.09
N GLY A 410 -32.81 -8.37 -12.42
CA GLY A 410 -33.31 -7.34 -13.34
C GLY A 410 -32.25 -6.60 -14.17
N THR A 411 -31.05 -7.19 -14.36
CA THR A 411 -30.02 -6.59 -15.23
C THR A 411 -30.55 -6.37 -16.67
N PRO A 412 -30.49 -5.14 -17.22
CA PRO A 412 -31.07 -4.83 -18.52
C PRO A 412 -30.43 -5.63 -19.68
N PRO A 413 -31.14 -5.79 -20.82
CA PRO A 413 -30.61 -6.40 -22.05
C PRO A 413 -29.65 -5.47 -22.79
N SER A 414 -28.56 -5.06 -22.14
CA SER A 414 -27.44 -4.33 -22.75
C SER A 414 -26.27 -5.29 -23.01
N GLY A 415 -25.68 -5.21 -24.19
CA GLY A 415 -24.46 -5.94 -24.55
C GLY A 415 -23.28 -5.69 -23.62
N GLY A 416 -22.23 -6.49 -23.77
CA GLY A 416 -21.08 -6.51 -22.88
C GLY A 416 -19.82 -7.09 -23.50
N VAL A 417 -18.74 -7.12 -22.74
CA VAL A 417 -17.48 -7.79 -23.12
C VAL A 417 -17.26 -8.99 -22.23
N LEU A 418 -17.10 -10.15 -22.85
CA LEU A 418 -16.58 -11.35 -22.21
C LEU A 418 -15.05 -11.33 -22.31
N VAL A 419 -14.39 -11.23 -21.17
CA VAL A 419 -12.94 -11.41 -21.03
C VAL A 419 -12.69 -12.85 -20.60
N VAL A 420 -11.78 -13.56 -21.26
CA VAL A 420 -11.38 -14.93 -20.96
C VAL A 420 -9.87 -14.98 -20.77
N ILE A 421 -9.41 -15.35 -19.59
CA ILE A 421 -8.00 -15.48 -19.23
C ILE A 421 -7.70 -16.98 -19.06
N VAL A 422 -6.73 -17.46 -19.83
CA VAL A 422 -6.22 -18.84 -19.75
C VAL A 422 -4.98 -18.82 -18.87
N HIS A 423 -5.09 -19.30 -17.63
CA HIS A 423 -3.99 -19.27 -16.66
C HIS A 423 -3.01 -20.43 -16.88
N GLU A 424 -3.45 -21.64 -16.53
CA GLU A 424 -2.61 -22.83 -16.53
C GLU A 424 -3.42 -24.08 -16.87
N ALA A 425 -2.73 -25.15 -17.26
CA ALA A 425 -3.28 -26.50 -17.22
C ALA A 425 -2.42 -27.36 -16.29
N GLN A 426 -3.00 -28.44 -15.78
CA GLN A 426 -2.33 -29.40 -14.90
C GLN A 426 -2.55 -30.80 -15.44
N ASP A 427 -1.54 -31.66 -15.32
CA ASP A 427 -1.60 -33.08 -15.71
C ASP A 427 -2.10 -33.33 -17.15
N VAL A 428 -1.80 -32.41 -18.08
CA VAL A 428 -2.15 -32.60 -19.50
C VAL A 428 -1.09 -33.44 -20.20
N GLU A 429 -1.50 -34.51 -20.88
CA GLU A 429 -0.57 -35.46 -21.49
C GLU A 429 -1.12 -35.99 -22.81
N GLY A 430 -0.32 -35.85 -23.88
CA GLY A 430 -0.62 -36.41 -25.19
C GLY A 430 -0.06 -37.82 -25.33
N LYS A 431 -0.60 -38.60 -26.26
CA LYS A 431 -0.10 -39.95 -26.55
C LYS A 431 1.28 -39.93 -27.20
N HIS A 432 1.60 -38.86 -27.93
CA HIS A 432 2.83 -38.75 -28.71
C HIS A 432 3.69 -37.56 -28.31
N HIS A 433 3.07 -36.44 -27.94
CA HIS A 433 3.81 -35.25 -27.49
C HIS A 433 2.98 -34.37 -26.55
N THR A 434 3.68 -33.66 -25.66
CA THR A 434 3.08 -32.73 -24.69
C THR A 434 3.69 -31.34 -24.85
N ASN A 435 3.39 -30.70 -25.98
CA ASN A 435 3.65 -29.28 -26.24
C ASN A 435 2.32 -28.50 -26.30
N PRO A 436 1.70 -28.20 -25.16
CA PRO A 436 0.32 -27.73 -25.11
C PRO A 436 0.14 -26.27 -25.52
N TYR A 437 -1.02 -25.98 -26.10
CA TYR A 437 -1.63 -24.66 -26.24
C TYR A 437 -3.15 -24.80 -26.09
N VAL A 438 -3.83 -23.71 -25.77
CA VAL A 438 -5.29 -23.70 -25.63
C VAL A 438 -5.92 -23.06 -26.86
N ARG A 439 -7.00 -23.66 -27.36
CA ARG A 439 -7.88 -23.16 -28.40
C ARG A 439 -9.24 -22.85 -27.80
N ILE A 440 -9.69 -21.61 -27.96
CA ILE A 440 -11.00 -21.13 -27.50
C ILE A 440 -11.89 -20.91 -28.72
N ILE A 441 -13.08 -21.49 -28.72
CA ILE A 441 -14.07 -21.35 -29.78
C ILE A 441 -15.37 -20.78 -29.20
N PHE A 442 -15.83 -19.67 -29.76
CA PHE A 442 -17.05 -19.00 -29.33
C PHE A 442 -17.70 -18.24 -30.50
N LYS A 443 -19.00 -18.49 -30.76
CA LYS A 443 -19.76 -17.88 -31.87
C LYS A 443 -19.07 -17.95 -33.26
N GLY A 444 -18.36 -19.05 -33.52
CA GLY A 444 -17.62 -19.24 -34.77
C GLY A 444 -16.26 -18.52 -34.83
N GLU A 445 -15.90 -17.75 -33.81
CA GLU A 445 -14.56 -17.20 -33.65
C GLU A 445 -13.62 -18.19 -32.94
N GLU A 446 -12.39 -18.30 -33.45
CA GLU A 446 -11.31 -19.07 -32.82
C GLU A 446 -10.23 -18.13 -32.27
N ARG A 447 -9.73 -18.43 -31.06
CA ARG A 447 -8.55 -17.80 -30.44
C ARG A 447 -7.63 -18.89 -29.89
N LYS A 448 -6.32 -18.62 -29.84
CA LYS A 448 -5.33 -19.59 -29.34
C LYS A 448 -4.22 -18.94 -28.54
N THR A 449 -3.75 -19.64 -27.51
CA THR A 449 -2.56 -19.24 -26.74
C THR A 449 -1.27 -19.61 -27.47
N LYS A 450 -0.14 -19.14 -26.95
CA LYS A 450 1.19 -19.60 -27.35
C LYS A 450 1.40 -21.05 -26.95
N GLN A 451 2.24 -21.73 -27.71
CA GLN A 451 2.65 -23.08 -27.41
C GLN A 451 3.71 -23.10 -26.31
N VAL A 452 3.50 -23.93 -25.28
CA VAL A 452 4.52 -24.29 -24.30
C VAL A 452 5.12 -25.63 -24.70
N LYS A 453 6.44 -25.77 -24.69
CA LYS A 453 7.12 -26.99 -25.15
C LYS A 453 7.37 -27.94 -23.98
N LYS A 454 7.13 -29.24 -24.20
CA LYS A 454 7.45 -30.35 -23.28
C LYS A 454 7.03 -30.10 -21.82
N ASN A 455 5.77 -29.72 -21.62
CA ASN A 455 5.28 -29.36 -20.29
C ASN A 455 3.87 -29.93 -20.07
N ARG A 456 3.69 -30.69 -18.98
CA ARG A 456 2.39 -31.25 -18.55
C ARG A 456 1.59 -30.28 -17.68
N ASP A 457 2.25 -29.25 -17.16
CA ASP A 457 1.67 -28.20 -16.33
C ASP A 457 1.97 -26.81 -16.93
N PRO A 458 1.50 -26.54 -18.17
CA PRO A 458 1.79 -25.30 -18.87
C PRO A 458 1.12 -24.09 -18.21
N ARG A 459 1.80 -22.94 -18.30
CA ARG A 459 1.24 -21.63 -17.96
C ARG A 459 1.26 -20.72 -19.17
N TRP A 460 0.16 -20.00 -19.38
CA TRP A 460 -0.01 -19.04 -20.47
C TRP A 460 -0.24 -17.64 -19.94
N ASP A 461 -1.14 -17.48 -18.97
CA ASP A 461 -1.62 -16.19 -18.48
C ASP A 461 -2.01 -15.25 -19.64
N GLU A 462 -2.71 -15.80 -20.64
CA GLU A 462 -3.11 -15.09 -21.86
C GLU A 462 -4.59 -14.72 -21.82
N GLU A 463 -4.88 -13.45 -22.16
CA GLU A 463 -6.22 -12.86 -22.16
C GLU A 463 -6.78 -12.75 -23.58
N PHE A 464 -8.06 -13.12 -23.73
CA PHE A 464 -8.86 -12.99 -24.93
C PHE A 464 -10.16 -12.24 -24.63
N THR A 465 -10.64 -11.45 -25.58
CA THR A 465 -11.86 -10.65 -25.41
C THR A 465 -12.84 -10.85 -26.56
N PHE A 466 -14.13 -10.92 -26.20
CA PHE A 466 -15.25 -11.06 -27.13
C PHE A 466 -16.29 -9.97 -26.81
N VAL A 467 -16.61 -9.13 -27.78
CA VAL A 467 -17.62 -8.07 -27.65
C VAL A 467 -18.96 -8.62 -28.13
N LEU A 468 -20.00 -8.48 -27.32
CA LEU A 468 -21.34 -9.03 -27.57
C LEU A 468 -22.41 -7.96 -27.49
N GLU A 469 -23.37 -8.00 -28.41
CA GLU A 469 -24.53 -7.09 -28.44
C GLU A 469 -25.55 -7.41 -27.34
N GLU A 470 -25.55 -8.64 -26.85
CA GLU A 470 -26.47 -9.18 -25.85
C GLU A 470 -25.72 -10.08 -24.86
N PRO A 471 -26.17 -10.19 -23.60
CA PRO A 471 -25.59 -11.15 -22.65
C PRO A 471 -25.74 -12.61 -23.12
N PRO A 472 -24.66 -13.41 -23.16
CA PRO A 472 -24.65 -14.78 -23.72
C PRO A 472 -25.26 -15.84 -22.77
N LEU A 473 -26.46 -15.59 -22.23
CA LEU A 473 -27.08 -16.42 -21.18
C LEU A 473 -27.37 -17.87 -21.61
N LYS A 474 -27.45 -18.16 -22.91
CA LYS A 474 -27.73 -19.50 -23.46
C LYS A 474 -26.54 -20.12 -24.19
N GLU A 475 -25.40 -19.44 -24.20
CA GLU A 475 -24.26 -19.83 -25.02
C GLU A 475 -23.17 -20.51 -24.17
N LYS A 476 -22.32 -21.26 -24.84
CA LYS A 476 -21.21 -21.98 -24.21
C LYS A 476 -19.89 -21.57 -24.85
N LEU A 477 -18.86 -21.45 -24.02
CA LEU A 477 -17.49 -21.28 -24.43
C LEU A 477 -16.83 -22.65 -24.56
N HIS A 478 -16.35 -23.00 -25.74
CA HIS A 478 -15.60 -24.25 -25.93
C HIS A 478 -14.11 -23.97 -25.76
N VAL A 479 -13.47 -24.68 -24.84
CA VAL A 479 -12.04 -24.55 -24.54
C VAL A 479 -11.39 -25.91 -24.74
N GLU A 480 -10.43 -26.00 -25.64
CA GLU A 480 -9.73 -27.24 -25.97
C GLU A 480 -8.22 -27.08 -25.75
N VAL A 481 -7.61 -28.00 -25.04
CA VAL A 481 -6.15 -28.07 -24.90
C VAL A 481 -5.62 -29.01 -25.97
N LEU A 482 -4.75 -28.50 -26.84
CA LEU A 482 -4.17 -29.23 -27.95
C LEU A 482 -2.67 -29.30 -27.80
N SER A 483 -2.07 -30.34 -28.37
CA SER A 483 -0.63 -30.41 -28.54
C SER A 483 -0.25 -30.39 -30.01
N THR A 484 0.84 -29.70 -30.33
CA THR A 484 1.44 -29.66 -31.68
C THR A 484 2.89 -30.14 -31.65
N SER A 485 3.28 -30.95 -32.64
CA SER A 485 4.68 -31.30 -32.85
C SER A 485 5.41 -30.25 -33.69
N THR A 486 6.68 -29.98 -33.37
CA THR A 486 7.57 -29.12 -34.18
C THR A 486 8.42 -29.92 -35.17
N ARG A 487 8.31 -31.26 -35.21
CA ARG A 487 9.05 -32.10 -36.17
C ARG A 487 8.23 -32.28 -37.45
N ILE A 488 8.84 -31.95 -38.58
CA ILE A 488 8.27 -32.12 -39.93
C ILE A 488 8.22 -33.63 -40.25
N GLY A 489 7.07 -34.16 -40.67
CA GLY A 489 6.92 -35.55 -41.18
C GLY A 489 6.35 -36.61 -40.23
N LEU A 490 5.74 -36.24 -39.09
CA LEU A 490 5.08 -37.20 -38.18
C LEU A 490 3.61 -37.49 -38.58
N LEU A 491 3.17 -38.73 -38.33
CA LEU A 491 1.78 -39.21 -38.53
C LEU A 491 0.73 -38.44 -37.71
N HIS A 492 1.11 -37.88 -36.55
CA HIS A 492 0.23 -37.13 -35.66
C HIS A 492 0.82 -35.72 -35.41
N PRO A 493 0.58 -34.75 -36.31
CA PRO A 493 1.11 -33.39 -36.17
C PRO A 493 0.37 -32.57 -35.10
N LYS A 494 -0.85 -32.96 -34.77
CA LYS A 494 -1.71 -32.37 -33.73
C LYS A 494 -2.50 -33.48 -33.03
N GLU A 495 -2.64 -33.37 -31.72
CA GLU A 495 -3.52 -34.23 -30.92
C GLU A 495 -4.22 -33.42 -29.82
N THR A 496 -5.42 -33.85 -29.42
CA THR A 496 -6.19 -33.24 -28.33
C THR A 496 -5.72 -33.80 -26.99
N LEU A 497 -5.53 -32.93 -26.00
CA LEU A 497 -5.20 -33.28 -24.61
C LEU A 497 -6.44 -33.24 -23.71
N GLY A 498 -7.59 -32.86 -24.29
CA GLY A 498 -8.89 -32.77 -23.66
C GLY A 498 -9.54 -31.39 -23.85
N TYR A 499 -10.83 -31.29 -23.52
CA TYR A 499 -11.63 -30.08 -23.71
C TYR A 499 -12.66 -29.86 -22.61
N VAL A 500 -13.23 -28.66 -22.53
CA VAL A 500 -14.37 -28.34 -21.67
C VAL A 500 -15.33 -27.38 -22.39
N ASN A 501 -16.62 -27.53 -22.11
CA ASN A 501 -17.66 -26.60 -22.54
C ASN A 501 -18.20 -25.86 -21.30
N ILE A 502 -17.96 -24.56 -21.23
CA ILE A 502 -18.30 -23.75 -20.06
C ILE A 502 -19.55 -22.92 -20.36
N SER A 503 -20.55 -22.96 -19.46
CA SER A 503 -21.76 -22.15 -19.55
C SER A 503 -21.43 -20.68 -19.29
N LEU A 504 -21.88 -19.77 -20.16
CA LEU A 504 -21.66 -18.34 -19.95
C LEU A 504 -22.73 -17.66 -19.09
N ALA A 505 -23.83 -18.36 -18.76
CA ALA A 505 -24.85 -17.85 -17.85
C ALA A 505 -24.26 -17.47 -16.48
N ASP A 506 -23.36 -18.32 -15.97
CA ASP A 506 -22.80 -18.16 -14.63
C ASP A 506 -21.91 -16.92 -14.55
N VAL A 507 -21.05 -16.66 -15.56
CA VAL A 507 -20.19 -15.46 -15.55
C VAL A 507 -20.99 -14.18 -15.78
N VAL A 508 -22.07 -14.23 -16.56
CA VAL A 508 -22.97 -13.08 -16.73
C VAL A 508 -23.65 -12.73 -15.39
N ASN A 509 -24.08 -13.74 -14.63
CA ASN A 509 -24.75 -13.55 -13.33
C ASN A 509 -23.77 -13.19 -12.20
N ASN A 510 -22.58 -13.78 -12.19
CA ASN A 510 -21.58 -13.64 -11.12
C ASN A 510 -20.53 -12.57 -11.42
N LYS A 511 -20.57 -11.93 -12.60
CA LYS A 511 -19.60 -10.95 -13.13
C LYS A 511 -18.19 -11.48 -13.38
N ARG A 512 -17.69 -12.37 -12.54
CA ARG A 512 -16.37 -13.01 -12.64
C ARG A 512 -16.46 -14.45 -12.17
N ILE A 513 -15.77 -15.34 -12.87
CA ILE A 513 -15.58 -16.74 -12.48
C ILE A 513 -14.11 -17.06 -12.68
N ASN A 514 -13.45 -17.66 -11.70
CA ASN A 514 -12.11 -18.23 -11.86
C ASN A 514 -12.14 -19.65 -11.32
N GLU A 515 -12.13 -20.62 -12.22
CA GLU A 515 -12.32 -22.02 -11.88
C GLU A 515 -11.34 -22.95 -12.60
N LYS A 516 -11.05 -24.08 -11.96
CA LYS A 516 -10.31 -25.20 -12.54
C LYS A 516 -11.29 -26.23 -13.07
N TYR A 517 -11.32 -26.37 -14.38
CA TYR A 517 -12.19 -27.31 -15.08
C TYR A 517 -11.45 -28.61 -15.37
N HIS A 518 -12.08 -29.74 -15.07
CA HIS A 518 -11.61 -31.03 -15.56
C HIS A 518 -11.82 -31.13 -17.07
N LEU A 519 -10.79 -31.56 -17.78
CA LEU A 519 -10.84 -31.75 -19.22
C LEU A 519 -11.51 -33.09 -19.53
N ILE A 520 -12.57 -33.03 -20.34
CA ILE A 520 -13.19 -34.17 -21.01
C ILE A 520 -12.15 -34.75 -21.99
N ASP A 521 -12.15 -36.08 -22.14
CA ASP A 521 -11.16 -36.83 -22.93
C ASP A 521 -9.70 -36.69 -22.45
N SER A 522 -9.52 -36.29 -21.19
CA SER A 522 -8.24 -36.32 -20.49
C SER A 522 -8.31 -37.29 -19.31
N LYS A 523 -7.18 -37.92 -18.95
CA LYS A 523 -7.14 -38.83 -17.78
C LYS A 523 -7.27 -38.04 -16.48
N ASN A 524 -6.35 -37.11 -16.26
CA ASN A 524 -6.27 -36.28 -15.06
C ASN A 524 -6.22 -34.77 -15.38
N GLY A 525 -6.25 -34.41 -16.67
CA GLY A 525 -6.00 -33.05 -17.11
C GLY A 525 -7.03 -32.05 -16.58
N LYS A 526 -6.54 -30.91 -16.10
CA LYS A 526 -7.35 -29.76 -15.69
C LYS A 526 -6.87 -28.51 -16.40
N VAL A 527 -7.77 -27.56 -16.63
CA VAL A 527 -7.44 -26.22 -17.13
C VAL A 527 -8.07 -25.17 -16.23
N GLN A 528 -7.30 -24.15 -15.85
CA GLN A 528 -7.78 -23.00 -15.10
C GLN A 528 -8.17 -21.88 -16.07
N ILE A 529 -9.46 -21.54 -16.06
CA ILE A 529 -10.03 -20.48 -16.88
C ILE A 529 -10.67 -19.44 -15.97
N GLU A 530 -10.25 -18.20 -16.13
CA GLU A 530 -10.93 -17.05 -15.57
C GLU A 530 -11.76 -16.36 -16.64
N MET A 531 -12.99 -16.00 -16.32
CA MET A 531 -13.91 -15.25 -17.19
C MET A 531 -14.46 -14.03 -16.45
N GLN A 532 -14.64 -12.93 -17.16
CA GLN A 532 -15.26 -11.70 -16.64
C GLN A 532 -16.30 -11.16 -17.62
N TRP A 533 -17.42 -10.65 -17.11
CA TRP A 533 -18.48 -10.01 -17.89
C TRP A 533 -18.59 -8.52 -17.55
N LEU A 534 -18.24 -7.67 -18.52
CA LEU A 534 -18.26 -6.21 -18.40
C LEU A 534 -19.44 -5.61 -19.17
N VAL A 535 -20.30 -4.80 -18.55
CA VAL A 535 -21.55 -4.29 -19.16
C VAL A 535 -21.31 -2.94 -19.87
N ILE A 536 -21.94 -2.75 -21.04
CA ILE A 536 -21.90 -1.48 -21.81
C ILE A 536 -23.13 -0.61 -21.48
N GLN A 537 -22.94 0.70 -21.30
CA GLN A 537 -24.05 1.64 -21.07
C GLN A 537 -24.90 1.86 -22.35
N LYS A 538 -26.24 1.81 -22.23
CA LYS A 538 -27.18 2.18 -23.30
C LYS A 538 -27.95 3.43 -22.86
N ILE A 539 -27.92 4.50 -23.65
CA ILE A 539 -28.86 5.63 -23.49
C ILE A 539 -30.14 5.28 -24.24
N LEU A 540 -31.27 5.27 -23.53
CA LEU A 540 -32.59 5.38 -24.13
C LEU A 540 -32.68 6.74 -24.83
N SER A 541 -32.77 6.74 -26.16
CA SER A 541 -33.03 7.97 -26.90
C SER A 541 -34.45 8.47 -26.58
N HIS A 542 -34.56 9.48 -25.72
CA HIS A 542 -35.77 10.29 -25.62
C HIS A 542 -35.45 11.75 -25.96
N ARG A 543 -35.95 12.15 -27.13
CA ARG A 543 -36.14 13.53 -27.55
C ARG A 543 -37.02 14.24 -26.50
N HIS A 544 -36.53 15.26 -25.81
CA HIS A 544 -37.09 16.62 -25.84
C HIS A 544 -36.45 17.63 -24.88
N ARG A 545 -36.25 18.83 -25.44
CA ARG A 545 -36.38 20.20 -24.91
C ARG A 545 -35.47 20.67 -23.76
N HIS A 546 -34.54 21.55 -24.17
CA HIS A 546 -34.16 22.82 -23.55
C HIS A 546 -34.59 23.07 -22.10
N GLN A 547 -33.61 23.23 -21.23
CA GLN A 547 -33.52 24.45 -20.42
C GLN A 547 -32.06 24.78 -20.12
N ARG A 548 -31.67 26.01 -20.47
CA ARG A 548 -30.43 26.65 -20.02
C ARG A 548 -30.49 26.80 -18.51
N LEU A 549 -29.48 26.32 -17.81
CA LEU A 549 -29.05 26.95 -16.56
C LEU A 549 -27.55 27.18 -16.61
N ILE A 550 -27.20 28.46 -16.67
CA ILE A 550 -25.85 28.97 -16.38
C ILE A 550 -25.68 28.85 -14.87
N PHE A 551 -24.67 28.11 -14.41
CA PHE A 551 -23.93 28.45 -13.19
C PHE A 551 -22.49 27.94 -13.31
N ARG A 552 -21.55 28.88 -13.42
CA ARG A 552 -20.15 28.66 -13.03
C ARG A 552 -20.14 28.47 -11.51
N ILE A 553 -19.54 27.38 -11.04
CA ILE A 553 -19.01 27.27 -9.68
C ILE A 553 -17.50 27.02 -9.84
N PRO A 554 -16.63 27.79 -9.19
CA PRO A 554 -15.20 27.51 -9.18
C PRO A 554 -14.97 26.20 -8.45
N MET A 555 -14.21 25.25 -9.04
CA MET A 555 -13.77 24.06 -8.33
C MET A 555 -13.04 24.50 -7.05
N ALA A 556 -13.60 24.15 -5.90
CA ALA A 556 -12.95 24.35 -4.61
C ALA A 556 -11.58 23.65 -4.63
N LYS A 557 -10.56 24.31 -4.09
CA LYS A 557 -9.24 23.71 -3.90
C LYS A 557 -9.38 22.40 -3.10
N PRO A 558 -8.60 21.35 -3.42
CA PRO A 558 -8.61 20.12 -2.63
C PRO A 558 -8.26 20.44 -1.17
N ILE A 559 -9.02 19.88 -0.22
CA ILE A 559 -8.80 20.05 1.23
C ILE A 559 -7.44 19.48 1.64
N ILE A 560 -7.05 18.39 0.99
CA ILE A 560 -5.82 17.68 1.30
C ILE A 560 -4.72 18.24 0.41
N ASP A 561 -3.84 19.03 1.01
CA ASP A 561 -2.54 19.40 0.46
C ASP A 561 -1.41 18.97 1.41
N THR A 562 -0.17 19.19 0.99
CA THR A 562 1.01 18.86 1.81
C THR A 562 1.05 19.59 3.16
N GLU A 563 0.35 20.70 3.31
CA GLU A 563 0.29 21.45 4.55
C GLU A 563 -0.76 20.87 5.50
N TYR A 564 -1.92 20.48 4.96
CA TYR A 564 -2.95 19.75 5.69
C TYR A 564 -2.41 18.42 6.25
N LEU A 565 -1.64 17.65 5.46
CA LEU A 565 -1.01 16.42 5.94
C LEU A 565 -0.01 16.65 7.08
N LYS A 566 0.77 17.74 7.04
CA LYS A 566 1.65 18.13 8.14
C LYS A 566 0.86 18.51 9.40
N GLU A 567 -0.30 19.15 9.21
CA GLU A 567 -1.21 19.51 10.30
C GLU A 567 -1.80 18.26 10.96
N ILE A 568 -2.20 17.25 10.18
CA ILE A 568 -2.66 15.94 10.69
C ILE A 568 -1.58 15.30 11.58
N GLU A 569 -0.33 15.23 11.10
CA GLU A 569 0.77 14.66 11.88
C GLU A 569 1.06 15.45 13.16
N LYS A 570 0.91 16.78 13.12
CA LYS A 570 1.02 17.63 14.30
C LYS A 570 -0.11 17.34 15.29
N ALA A 571 -1.35 17.28 14.82
CA ALA A 571 -2.52 16.96 15.64
C ALA A 571 -2.41 15.57 16.27
N ARG A 572 -1.93 14.55 15.53
CA ARG A 572 -1.69 13.19 16.04
C ARG A 572 -0.72 13.21 17.23
N ARG A 573 0.39 13.95 17.14
CA ARG A 573 1.35 14.10 18.26
C ARG A 573 0.76 14.83 19.45
N GLU A 574 0.06 15.95 19.22
CA GLU A 574 -0.61 16.71 20.28
C GLU A 574 -1.67 15.87 21.00
N LEU A 575 -2.49 15.12 20.25
CA LEU A 575 -3.46 14.17 20.81
C LEU A 575 -2.78 13.07 21.60
N ARG A 576 -1.68 12.47 21.09
CA ARG A 576 -0.96 11.39 21.78
C ARG A 576 -0.47 11.85 23.15
N ALA A 577 0.16 13.02 23.21
CA ALA A 577 0.62 13.62 24.45
C ALA A 577 -0.54 14.00 25.38
N PHE A 578 -1.59 14.63 24.83
CA PHE A 578 -2.74 15.08 25.60
C PHE A 578 -3.52 13.92 26.23
N ILE A 579 -3.84 12.91 25.43
CA ILE A 579 -4.64 11.75 25.84
C ILE A 579 -3.91 10.95 26.92
N SER A 580 -2.61 10.71 26.73
CA SER A 580 -1.78 9.98 27.71
C SER A 580 -1.65 10.76 29.02
N ASN A 581 -1.51 12.09 28.97
CA ASN A 581 -1.37 12.92 30.17
C ASN A 581 -2.70 13.03 30.96
N LYS A 582 -3.82 13.19 30.25
CA LYS A 582 -5.14 13.34 30.87
C LYS A 582 -5.82 12.02 31.21
N ASN A 583 -5.22 10.88 30.84
CA ASN A 583 -5.85 9.56 30.93
C ASN A 583 -7.27 9.55 30.34
N CYS A 584 -7.46 10.26 29.23
CA CYS A 584 -8.77 10.51 28.64
C CYS A 584 -9.02 9.67 27.37
N ALA A 585 -8.24 8.62 27.14
CA ALA A 585 -8.40 7.74 25.98
C ALA A 585 -9.85 7.21 25.85
N PRO A 586 -10.52 6.73 26.92
CA PRO A 586 -11.87 6.19 26.77
C PRO A 586 -12.90 7.23 26.31
N ILE A 587 -12.81 8.48 26.80
CA ILE A 587 -13.77 9.53 26.42
C ILE A 587 -13.49 10.08 25.01
N MET A 588 -12.24 10.05 24.54
CA MET A 588 -11.89 10.38 23.16
C MET A 588 -12.35 9.30 22.18
N LEU A 589 -12.19 8.02 22.54
CA LEU A 589 -12.74 6.91 21.78
C LEU A 589 -14.27 6.99 21.70
N ARG A 590 -14.94 7.29 22.83
CA ARG A 590 -16.38 7.53 22.86
C ARG A 590 -16.79 8.72 21.97
N LEU A 591 -16.06 9.83 21.99
CA LEU A 591 -16.34 10.99 21.13
C LEU A 591 -16.31 10.58 19.65
N ALA A 592 -15.25 9.92 19.20
CA ALA A 592 -15.10 9.47 17.82
C ALA A 592 -16.21 8.51 17.40
N TRP A 593 -16.55 7.57 18.29
CA TRP A 593 -17.62 6.59 18.07
C TRP A 593 -19.00 7.26 17.98
N HIS A 594 -19.30 8.21 18.86
CA HIS A 594 -20.59 8.91 18.88
C HIS A 594 -20.77 9.86 17.69
N ASP A 595 -19.71 10.52 17.22
CA ASP A 595 -19.74 11.31 15.97
C ASP A 595 -20.04 10.40 14.77
N ALA A 596 -19.37 9.24 14.69
CA ALA A 596 -19.54 8.30 13.58
C ALA A 596 -20.86 7.52 13.61
N GLY A 597 -21.33 7.13 14.79
CA GLY A 597 -22.46 6.21 15.00
C GLY A 597 -23.83 6.76 14.59
N THR A 598 -23.91 8.03 14.22
CA THR A 598 -25.16 8.66 13.75
C THR A 598 -25.42 8.45 12.26
N TYR A 599 -24.49 7.82 11.53
CA TYR A 599 -24.60 7.61 10.10
C TYR A 599 -25.81 6.74 9.72
N ASP A 600 -26.43 7.09 8.60
CA ASP A 600 -27.50 6.33 7.97
C ASP A 600 -27.17 6.13 6.49
N VAL A 601 -27.00 4.88 6.10
CA VAL A 601 -26.58 4.49 4.74
C VAL A 601 -27.63 4.81 3.67
N ASN A 602 -28.91 4.87 4.03
CA ASN A 602 -30.01 5.09 3.09
C ASN A 602 -30.18 6.57 2.78
N THR A 603 -30.13 7.41 3.82
CA THR A 603 -30.30 8.87 3.70
C THR A 603 -28.97 9.60 3.47
N LYS A 604 -27.83 8.94 3.69
CA LYS A 604 -26.49 9.54 3.64
C LYS A 604 -26.34 10.74 4.59
N THR A 605 -26.99 10.67 5.76
CA THR A 605 -26.96 11.73 6.79
C THR A 605 -26.28 11.26 8.08
N GLY A 606 -25.76 12.20 8.87
CA GLY A 606 -24.95 11.90 10.05
C GLY A 606 -23.55 11.40 9.70
N GLY A 607 -22.90 10.75 10.66
CA GLY A 607 -21.56 10.18 10.49
C GLY A 607 -20.41 11.10 10.92
N PRO A 608 -19.15 10.63 10.76
CA PRO A 608 -17.94 11.26 11.24
C PRO A 608 -17.61 12.56 10.48
N ASN A 609 -18.40 13.60 10.72
CA ASN A 609 -18.35 14.88 10.03
C ASN A 609 -18.18 16.05 11.02
N GLY A 610 -17.88 15.73 12.29
CA GLY A 610 -17.65 16.70 13.35
C GLY A 610 -18.90 17.43 13.84
N SER A 611 -20.11 17.10 13.36
CA SER A 611 -21.37 17.75 13.77
C SER A 611 -21.64 17.60 15.26
N ILE A 612 -21.04 16.60 15.92
CA ILE A 612 -21.17 16.40 17.37
C ILE A 612 -20.73 17.62 18.20
N ARG A 613 -19.98 18.57 17.62
CA ARG A 613 -19.61 19.85 18.27
C ARG A 613 -20.76 20.85 18.36
N ASN A 614 -21.81 20.67 17.58
CA ASN A 614 -22.97 21.55 17.54
C ASN A 614 -23.77 21.37 18.84
N GLU A 615 -24.30 22.47 19.37
CA GLU A 615 -25.07 22.46 20.62
C GLU A 615 -26.28 21.53 20.57
N GLU A 616 -26.97 21.49 19.43
CA GLU A 616 -28.06 20.54 19.19
C GLU A 616 -27.61 19.08 19.41
N GLU A 617 -26.43 18.69 18.93
CA GLU A 617 -25.98 17.29 18.97
C GLU A 617 -25.30 16.90 20.29
N TYR A 618 -24.40 17.72 20.85
CA TYR A 618 -23.75 17.32 22.10
C TYR A 618 -24.70 17.33 23.32
N THR A 619 -25.85 17.99 23.20
CA THR A 619 -26.91 17.99 24.25
C THR A 619 -27.87 16.81 24.15
N HIS A 620 -27.79 15.98 23.10
CA HIS A 620 -28.51 14.71 23.03
C HIS A 620 -28.19 13.85 24.27
N GLY A 621 -29.20 13.16 24.81
CA GLY A 621 -29.09 12.37 26.04
C GLY A 621 -27.96 11.33 25.99
N ALA A 622 -27.83 10.62 24.87
CA ALA A 622 -26.76 9.64 24.64
C ALA A 622 -25.34 10.25 24.62
N ASN A 623 -25.21 11.55 24.33
CA ASN A 623 -23.92 12.27 24.26
C ASN A 623 -23.54 12.92 25.61
N SER A 624 -24.34 12.71 26.66
CA SER A 624 -24.09 13.27 28.00
C SER A 624 -22.62 13.07 28.45
N GLY A 625 -21.95 14.17 28.80
CA GLY A 625 -20.55 14.22 29.19
C GLY A 625 -19.52 14.42 28.05
N LEU A 626 -19.91 14.33 26.77
CA LEU A 626 -18.97 14.50 25.64
C LEU A 626 -18.50 15.93 25.43
N LYS A 627 -19.16 16.93 26.02
CA LYS A 627 -18.66 18.32 26.05
C LYS A 627 -17.24 18.41 26.61
N ILE A 628 -16.89 17.55 27.57
CA ILE A 628 -15.53 17.45 28.12
C ILE A 628 -14.51 17.05 27.03
N ALA A 629 -14.84 16.05 26.21
CA ALA A 629 -13.96 15.60 25.13
C ALA A 629 -13.88 16.63 23.99
N LEU A 630 -14.98 17.34 23.71
CA LEU A 630 -14.98 18.47 22.79
C LEU A 630 -14.04 19.59 23.26
N ASP A 631 -14.10 19.96 24.54
CA ASP A 631 -13.23 20.99 25.13
C ASP A 631 -11.75 20.59 25.17
N PHE A 632 -11.48 19.28 25.28
CA PHE A 632 -10.14 18.75 25.12
C PHE A 632 -9.66 18.83 23.67
N CYS A 633 -10.51 18.47 22.70
CA CYS A 633 -10.17 18.59 21.30
C CYS A 633 -9.99 20.05 20.87
N GLU A 634 -10.75 20.99 21.45
CA GLU A 634 -10.62 22.43 21.18
C GLU A 634 -9.23 22.96 21.54
N GLN A 635 -8.64 22.46 22.63
CA GLN A 635 -7.26 22.80 22.99
C GLN A 635 -6.25 22.34 21.93
N VAL A 636 -6.45 21.17 21.33
CA VAL A 636 -5.61 20.69 20.23
C VAL A 636 -5.89 21.45 18.94
N LYS A 637 -7.17 21.72 18.64
CA LYS A 637 -7.63 22.48 17.48
C LYS A 637 -7.01 23.88 17.45
N SER A 638 -6.93 24.56 18.59
CA SER A 638 -6.32 25.89 18.70
C SER A 638 -4.85 25.92 18.24
N LYS A 639 -4.12 24.81 18.41
CA LYS A 639 -2.73 24.64 17.95
C LYS A 639 -2.63 24.16 16.52
N CYS A 640 -3.68 23.54 16.00
CA CYS A 640 -3.76 22.95 14.67
C CYS A 640 -4.94 23.55 13.90
N PRO A 641 -4.95 24.86 13.58
CA PRO A 641 -6.11 25.53 13.02
C PRO A 641 -6.55 24.99 11.65
N LYS A 642 -5.67 24.29 10.91
CA LYS A 642 -6.00 23.80 9.56
C LYS A 642 -6.76 22.47 9.53
N ILE A 643 -6.63 21.62 10.54
CA ILE A 643 -7.34 20.33 10.60
C ILE A 643 -8.84 20.57 10.71
N THR A 644 -9.68 19.78 10.05
CA THR A 644 -11.13 19.82 10.30
C THR A 644 -11.45 19.21 11.66
N TYR A 645 -12.55 19.62 12.29
CA TYR A 645 -13.02 18.98 13.53
C TYR A 645 -13.35 17.50 13.28
N ALA A 646 -13.93 17.19 12.12
CA ALA A 646 -14.24 15.83 11.70
C ALA A 646 -12.98 14.93 11.69
N ASP A 647 -11.89 15.38 11.07
CA ASP A 647 -10.63 14.63 11.09
C ASP A 647 -10.00 14.59 12.49
N LEU A 648 -10.09 15.69 13.26
CA LEU A 648 -9.53 15.76 14.61
C LEU A 648 -10.19 14.75 15.57
N TYR A 649 -11.51 14.62 15.53
CA TYR A 649 -12.24 13.71 16.42
C TYR A 649 -11.97 12.25 16.08
N GLN A 650 -11.98 11.90 14.79
CA GLN A 650 -11.65 10.53 14.37
C GLN A 650 -10.17 10.19 14.65
N LEU A 651 -9.26 11.16 14.47
CA LEU A 651 -7.85 10.98 14.85
C LEU A 651 -7.70 10.81 16.37
N ALA A 652 -8.49 11.52 17.18
CA ALA A 652 -8.48 11.34 18.64
C ALA A 652 -8.93 9.94 19.06
N GLY A 653 -9.93 9.36 18.39
CA GLY A 653 -10.35 7.97 18.60
C GLY A 653 -9.27 6.96 18.23
N VAL A 654 -8.63 7.12 17.07
CA VAL A 654 -7.51 6.26 16.64
C VAL A 654 -6.35 6.33 17.64
N VAL A 655 -5.93 7.55 18.01
CA VAL A 655 -4.83 7.76 18.96
C VAL A 655 -5.18 7.20 20.34
N ALA A 656 -6.43 7.30 20.78
CA ALA A 656 -6.88 6.73 22.06
C ALA A 656 -6.66 5.21 22.12
N VAL A 657 -6.93 4.48 21.04
CA VAL A 657 -6.67 3.04 20.93
C VAL A 657 -5.16 2.77 20.90
N GLU A 658 -4.39 3.51 20.10
CA GLU A 658 -2.95 3.31 19.97
C GLU A 658 -2.17 3.56 21.29
N VAL A 659 -2.54 4.59 22.07
CA VAL A 659 -1.81 4.92 23.32
C VAL A 659 -2.11 4.00 24.48
N THR A 660 -3.21 3.26 24.40
CA THR A 660 -3.64 2.31 25.43
C THR A 660 -3.19 0.88 25.11
N GLY A 661 -2.41 0.67 24.04
CA GLY A 661 -1.83 -0.62 23.68
C GLY A 661 -2.61 -1.40 22.62
N GLY A 662 -3.66 -0.81 22.03
CA GLY A 662 -4.49 -1.45 21.02
C GLY A 662 -3.88 -1.45 19.62
N PRO A 663 -4.60 -1.98 18.63
CA PRO A 663 -4.09 -2.13 17.27
C PRO A 663 -3.88 -0.77 16.57
N THR A 664 -2.99 -0.76 15.57
CA THR A 664 -2.82 0.40 14.69
C THR A 664 -4.00 0.48 13.71
N ILE A 665 -4.71 1.60 13.73
CA ILE A 665 -5.85 1.85 12.83
C ILE A 665 -5.40 2.82 11.74
N ASN A 666 -5.52 2.39 10.47
CA ASN A 666 -5.13 3.23 9.34
C ASN A 666 -6.09 4.43 9.18
N PHE A 667 -5.61 5.62 9.52
CA PHE A 667 -6.34 6.88 9.43
C PHE A 667 -6.14 7.56 8.07
N VAL A 668 -7.24 7.89 7.39
CA VAL A 668 -7.23 8.64 6.13
C VAL A 668 -7.85 10.02 6.36
N PRO A 669 -7.11 11.13 6.16
CA PRO A 669 -7.63 12.49 6.34
C PRO A 669 -8.50 12.93 5.16
N GLY A 670 -9.30 13.97 5.38
CA GLY A 670 -10.09 14.65 4.35
C GLY A 670 -11.56 14.86 4.69
N ARG A 671 -12.00 14.49 5.90
CA ARG A 671 -13.40 14.70 6.32
C ARG A 671 -13.72 16.18 6.38
N LYS A 672 -14.95 16.53 6.02
CA LYS A 672 -15.45 17.91 6.03
C LYS A 672 -16.30 18.14 7.27
N ASP A 673 -16.15 19.32 7.87
CA ASP A 673 -16.99 19.75 8.97
C ASP A 673 -18.42 20.02 8.49
N SER A 674 -19.39 19.38 9.12
CA SER A 674 -20.82 19.66 8.94
C SER A 674 -21.30 20.63 10.01
N ASN A 675 -22.24 21.50 9.64
CA ASN A 675 -23.05 22.30 10.57
C ASN A 675 -24.46 21.72 10.77
N ALA A 676 -24.79 20.64 10.05
CA ALA A 676 -26.08 19.96 10.17
C ALA A 676 -25.94 18.78 11.13
N SER A 677 -26.67 18.84 12.25
CA SER A 677 -26.76 17.78 13.24
C SER A 677 -27.78 16.72 12.80
N PRO A 678 -27.51 15.41 12.99
CA PRO A 678 -28.51 14.37 12.84
C PRO A 678 -29.56 14.46 13.97
N LYS A 679 -30.76 13.94 13.73
CA LYS A 679 -31.77 13.82 14.79
C LYS A 679 -31.31 12.86 15.89
N GLU A 680 -31.68 13.15 17.14
CA GLU A 680 -31.47 12.26 18.27
C GLU A 680 -32.10 10.87 18.06
N GLY A 681 -31.54 9.86 18.74
CA GLY A 681 -32.09 8.49 18.78
C GLY A 681 -31.43 7.51 17.82
N ARG A 682 -30.36 7.93 17.11
CA ARG A 682 -29.61 7.04 16.20
C ARG A 682 -28.57 6.17 16.90
N LEU A 683 -28.09 6.57 18.08
CA LEU A 683 -27.12 5.79 18.86
C LEU A 683 -27.80 4.62 19.61
N PRO A 684 -27.07 3.53 19.90
CA PRO A 684 -27.63 2.35 20.54
C PRO A 684 -28.06 2.63 21.97
N ASP A 685 -29.12 1.95 22.40
CA ASP A 685 -29.64 2.03 23.76
C ASP A 685 -29.07 0.84 24.52
N ALA A 686 -28.27 1.13 25.55
CA ALA A 686 -27.61 0.15 26.40
C ALA A 686 -28.58 -0.84 27.08
N LYS A 687 -29.87 -0.52 27.16
CA LYS A 687 -30.90 -1.35 27.81
C LYS A 687 -31.52 -2.40 26.89
N LYS A 688 -31.21 -2.38 25.59
CA LYS A 688 -31.81 -3.28 24.59
C LYS A 688 -30.89 -4.45 24.24
N GLY A 689 -31.41 -5.41 23.48
CA GLY A 689 -30.70 -6.63 23.09
C GLY A 689 -30.24 -6.68 21.63
N ALA A 690 -29.86 -7.88 21.17
CA ALA A 690 -29.27 -8.12 19.86
C ALA A 690 -30.05 -7.59 18.64
N PRO A 691 -31.40 -7.66 18.58
CA PRO A 691 -32.16 -7.07 17.48
C PRO A 691 -31.95 -5.56 17.33
N HIS A 692 -31.85 -4.85 18.45
CA HIS A 692 -31.59 -3.39 18.46
C HIS A 692 -30.17 -3.06 18.00
N LEU A 693 -29.18 -3.87 18.40
CA LEU A 693 -27.81 -3.72 17.92
C LEU A 693 -27.75 -3.88 16.40
N ARG A 694 -28.40 -4.92 15.84
CA ARG A 694 -28.49 -5.08 14.38
C ARG A 694 -29.21 -3.92 13.71
N GLU A 695 -30.35 -3.46 14.23
CA GLU A 695 -31.07 -2.30 13.70
C GLU A 695 -30.16 -1.08 13.57
N VAL A 696 -29.41 -0.77 14.63
CA VAL A 696 -28.53 0.41 14.69
C VAL A 696 -27.30 0.27 13.79
N PHE A 697 -26.59 -0.86 13.85
CA PHE A 697 -25.34 -1.04 13.11
C PHE A 697 -25.58 -1.38 11.64
N TYR A 698 -26.65 -2.10 11.29
CA TYR A 698 -26.99 -2.37 9.89
C TYR A 698 -27.43 -1.09 9.17
N ARG A 699 -28.09 -0.16 9.87
CA ARG A 699 -28.36 1.19 9.35
C ARG A 699 -27.06 1.92 8.97
N MET A 700 -25.97 1.68 9.71
CA MET A 700 -24.65 2.23 9.38
C MET A 700 -23.98 1.48 8.22
N GLY A 701 -24.44 0.28 7.86
CA GLY A 701 -23.79 -0.62 6.90
C GLY A 701 -22.70 -1.50 7.52
N LEU A 702 -22.73 -1.70 8.85
CA LEU A 702 -21.79 -2.54 9.58
C LEU A 702 -22.38 -3.94 9.81
N SER A 703 -21.54 -4.98 9.86
CA SER A 703 -21.93 -6.38 10.00
C SER A 703 -21.99 -6.87 11.46
N ASP A 704 -22.50 -8.08 11.70
CA ASP A 704 -22.48 -8.72 13.02
C ASP A 704 -21.06 -8.84 13.60
N LYS A 705 -20.04 -9.09 12.77
CA LYS A 705 -18.63 -9.08 13.19
C LYS A 705 -18.22 -7.71 13.71
N ASP A 706 -18.61 -6.65 12.99
CA ASP A 706 -18.29 -5.28 13.35
C ASP A 706 -18.98 -4.86 14.66
N ILE A 707 -20.21 -5.32 14.90
CA ILE A 707 -20.92 -5.12 16.19
C ILE A 707 -20.08 -5.65 17.33
N VAL A 708 -19.71 -6.95 17.29
CA VAL A 708 -19.01 -7.59 18.40
C VAL A 708 -17.60 -7.02 18.58
N ALA A 709 -16.87 -6.78 17.48
CA ALA A 709 -15.55 -6.18 17.54
C ALA A 709 -15.62 -4.78 18.17
N LEU A 710 -16.50 -3.90 17.69
CA LEU A 710 -16.63 -2.53 18.21
C LEU A 710 -17.12 -2.48 19.66
N SER A 711 -17.97 -3.42 20.09
CA SER A 711 -18.32 -3.59 21.51
C SER A 711 -17.10 -3.85 22.39
N GLY A 712 -16.06 -4.49 21.86
CA GLY A 712 -14.75 -4.64 22.52
C GLY A 712 -14.07 -3.32 22.88
N GLY A 713 -14.50 -2.18 22.31
CA GLY A 713 -14.05 -0.85 22.73
C GLY A 713 -14.35 -0.54 24.19
N HIS A 714 -15.35 -1.19 24.79
CA HIS A 714 -15.65 -1.11 26.23
C HIS A 714 -14.55 -1.73 27.11
N THR A 715 -13.55 -2.41 26.53
CA THR A 715 -12.32 -2.77 27.26
C THR A 715 -11.66 -1.54 27.89
N LEU A 716 -11.87 -0.35 27.29
CA LEU A 716 -11.50 0.95 27.83
C LEU A 716 -12.65 1.65 28.55
N GLY A 717 -12.34 2.22 29.71
CA GLY A 717 -13.18 3.17 30.41
C GLY A 717 -14.19 2.56 31.36
N ARG A 718 -15.21 3.37 31.67
CA ARG A 718 -16.25 3.05 32.63
C ARG A 718 -17.53 3.83 32.34
N ALA A 719 -18.65 3.30 32.82
CA ALA A 719 -19.88 4.07 32.90
C ALA A 719 -19.88 4.99 34.12
N HIS A 720 -20.77 5.97 34.05
CA HIS A 720 -20.94 7.02 35.04
C HIS A 720 -22.45 7.26 35.27
N PRO A 721 -22.93 7.19 36.54
CA PRO A 721 -24.35 7.37 36.87
C PRO A 721 -24.93 8.67 36.33
N GLU A 722 -24.17 9.76 36.45
CA GLU A 722 -24.58 11.10 36.04
C GLU A 722 -24.65 11.30 34.51
N ARG A 723 -24.14 10.34 33.72
CA ARG A 723 -24.16 10.39 32.25
C ARG A 723 -25.15 9.40 31.64
N SER A 724 -25.16 8.17 32.13
CA SER A 724 -25.89 7.05 31.51
C SER A 724 -26.84 6.33 32.46
N GLY A 725 -26.74 6.60 33.78
CA GLY A 725 -27.41 5.82 34.83
C GLY A 725 -26.73 4.51 35.21
N PHE A 726 -25.70 4.07 34.47
CA PHE A 726 -24.87 2.90 34.81
C PHE A 726 -23.56 3.33 35.50
N ASP A 727 -22.97 2.45 36.32
CA ASP A 727 -21.71 2.70 37.01
C ASP A 727 -20.73 1.54 36.84
N GLY A 728 -19.44 1.86 36.82
CA GLY A 728 -18.35 0.90 36.89
C GLY A 728 -17.63 0.65 35.56
N PRO A 729 -16.39 0.15 35.61
CA PRO A 729 -15.62 -0.27 34.43
C PRO A 729 -16.03 -1.68 33.97
N TRP A 730 -15.82 -1.99 32.69
CA TRP A 730 -16.01 -3.35 32.17
C TRP A 730 -14.83 -4.28 32.47
N THR A 731 -13.64 -3.70 32.66
CA THR A 731 -12.39 -4.43 32.87
C THR A 731 -11.68 -3.93 34.13
N LYS A 732 -10.75 -4.73 34.65
CA LYS A 732 -9.93 -4.38 35.82
C LYS A 732 -8.91 -3.27 35.50
N GLU A 733 -8.50 -3.17 34.23
CA GLU A 733 -7.54 -2.19 33.74
C GLU A 733 -8.17 -1.29 32.66
N PRO A 734 -9.04 -0.33 33.03
CA PRO A 734 -9.85 0.43 32.08
C PRO A 734 -9.07 1.45 31.22
N LEU A 735 -7.73 1.44 31.28
CA LEU A 735 -6.83 2.25 30.44
C LEU A 735 -5.90 1.38 29.58
N LYS A 736 -6.14 0.07 29.54
CA LYS A 736 -5.39 -0.89 28.71
C LYS A 736 -6.35 -1.46 27.66
N PHE A 737 -5.96 -1.34 26.40
CA PHE A 737 -6.74 -1.91 25.30
C PHE A 737 -6.25 -3.33 25.04
N ASP A 738 -7.02 -4.29 25.51
CA ASP A 738 -6.76 -5.73 25.37
C ASP A 738 -8.09 -6.49 25.23
N ASN A 739 -8.06 -7.81 25.10
CA ASN A 739 -9.27 -8.62 24.95
C ASN A 739 -10.05 -8.88 26.26
N SER A 740 -9.69 -8.24 27.39
CA SER A 740 -10.27 -8.49 28.71
C SER A 740 -11.78 -8.28 28.76
N TYR A 741 -12.34 -7.38 27.96
CA TYR A 741 -13.79 -7.21 27.85
C TYR A 741 -14.50 -8.54 27.55
N PHE A 742 -14.03 -9.31 26.55
CA PHE A 742 -14.65 -10.58 26.18
C PHE A 742 -14.38 -11.68 27.21
N VAL A 743 -13.17 -11.67 27.79
CA VAL A 743 -12.79 -12.62 28.85
C VAL A 743 -13.67 -12.43 30.08
N GLU A 744 -13.89 -11.20 30.53
CA GLU A 744 -14.76 -10.90 31.66
C GLU A 744 -16.23 -11.11 31.31
N LEU A 745 -16.65 -10.83 30.07
CA LEU A 745 -18.01 -11.09 29.59
C LEU A 745 -18.38 -12.58 29.75
N LEU A 746 -17.49 -13.51 29.38
CA LEU A 746 -17.70 -14.96 29.50
C LEU A 746 -17.70 -15.51 30.94
N LYS A 747 -17.08 -14.81 31.91
CA LYS A 747 -16.95 -15.29 33.30
C LYS A 747 -18.22 -15.20 34.16
N GLY A 748 -19.32 -14.61 33.67
CA GLY A 748 -20.52 -14.34 34.50
C GLY A 748 -20.35 -13.10 35.38
N GLU A 749 -21.06 -12.97 36.51
CA GLU A 749 -20.93 -11.78 37.35
C GLU A 749 -19.55 -11.71 38.04
N SER A 750 -18.80 -10.63 37.76
CA SER A 750 -17.53 -10.31 38.41
C SER A 750 -17.74 -9.11 39.34
N GLU A 751 -17.38 -9.25 40.62
CA GLU A 751 -17.56 -8.18 41.62
C GLU A 751 -16.85 -6.88 41.16
N GLY A 752 -17.61 -5.78 41.12
CA GLY A 752 -17.11 -4.46 40.75
C GLY A 752 -16.94 -4.18 39.24
N LEU A 753 -17.32 -5.11 38.35
CA LEU A 753 -17.29 -4.91 36.90
C LEU A 753 -18.69 -4.78 36.31
N LEU A 754 -18.84 -3.87 35.34
CA LEU A 754 -20.09 -3.57 34.65
C LEU A 754 -20.34 -4.52 33.49
N LYS A 755 -21.61 -4.89 33.30
CA LYS A 755 -22.14 -5.51 32.08
C LYS A 755 -23.47 -4.87 31.75
N LEU A 756 -23.56 -4.20 30.61
CA LEU A 756 -24.81 -3.65 30.11
C LEU A 756 -25.69 -4.78 29.54
N PRO A 757 -27.02 -4.60 29.49
CA PRO A 757 -27.90 -5.49 28.74
C PRO A 757 -27.45 -5.73 27.29
N THR A 758 -26.91 -4.70 26.61
CA THR A 758 -26.32 -4.86 25.27
C THR A 758 -25.06 -5.73 25.23
N ASP A 759 -24.25 -5.76 26.31
CA ASP A 759 -23.07 -6.63 26.37
C ASP A 759 -23.51 -8.09 26.59
N THR A 760 -24.47 -8.31 27.51
CA THR A 760 -25.04 -9.63 27.76
C THR A 760 -25.72 -10.21 26.51
N ALA A 761 -26.37 -9.37 25.72
CA ALA A 761 -26.99 -9.78 24.46
C ALA A 761 -25.99 -10.38 23.44
N LEU A 762 -24.69 -10.06 23.53
CA LEU A 762 -23.66 -10.68 22.70
C LEU A 762 -23.45 -12.17 23.04
N LEU A 763 -23.82 -12.61 24.25
CA LEU A 763 -23.74 -14.01 24.68
C LEU A 763 -24.99 -14.82 24.36
N GLU A 764 -26.14 -14.14 24.26
CA GLU A 764 -27.45 -14.73 24.00
C GLU A 764 -27.68 -15.02 22.51
N ASP A 765 -27.12 -14.18 21.64
CA ASP A 765 -27.20 -14.36 20.18
C ASP A 765 -26.11 -15.33 19.68
N PRO A 766 -26.47 -16.43 18.97
CA PRO A 766 -25.50 -17.43 18.54
C PRO A 766 -24.39 -16.90 17.62
N GLU A 767 -24.70 -15.97 16.72
CA GLU A 767 -23.71 -15.41 15.79
C GLU A 767 -22.76 -14.47 16.51
N PHE A 768 -23.27 -13.62 17.42
CA PHE A 768 -22.42 -12.77 18.24
C PHE A 768 -21.52 -13.57 19.18
N ARG A 769 -22.09 -14.59 19.83
CA ARG A 769 -21.37 -15.42 20.79
C ARG A 769 -20.14 -16.07 20.18
N ARG A 770 -20.23 -16.50 18.91
CA ARG A 770 -19.10 -17.07 18.18
C ARG A 770 -17.89 -16.13 18.13
N TYR A 771 -18.12 -14.84 17.88
CA TYR A 771 -17.05 -13.84 17.87
C TYR A 771 -16.59 -13.50 19.29
N VAL A 772 -17.48 -13.43 20.29
CA VAL A 772 -17.10 -13.24 21.69
C VAL A 772 -16.15 -14.34 22.16
N GLU A 773 -16.46 -15.60 21.86
CA GLU A 773 -15.62 -16.75 22.21
C GLU A 773 -14.29 -16.76 21.45
N LEU A 774 -14.28 -16.31 20.19
CA LEU A 774 -13.06 -16.13 19.41
C LEU A 774 -12.16 -15.08 20.04
N TYR A 775 -12.67 -13.86 20.25
CA TYR A 775 -11.89 -12.73 20.75
C TYR A 775 -11.41 -12.93 22.19
N ALA A 776 -12.17 -13.63 23.04
CA ALA A 776 -11.71 -14.00 24.37
C ALA A 776 -10.53 -15.00 24.36
N LYS A 777 -10.42 -15.82 23.31
CA LYS A 777 -9.33 -16.81 23.15
C LYS A 777 -8.13 -16.26 22.39
N ASP A 778 -8.36 -15.34 21.46
CA ASP A 778 -7.38 -14.84 20.50
C ASP A 778 -7.45 -13.31 20.43
N GLU A 779 -6.51 -12.65 21.12
CA GLU A 779 -6.39 -11.19 21.13
C GLU A 779 -5.95 -10.65 19.77
N ASP A 780 -5.13 -11.38 19.01
CA ASP A 780 -4.67 -10.94 17.69
C ASP A 780 -5.85 -10.91 16.69
N ALA A 781 -6.73 -11.92 16.75
CA ALA A 781 -7.98 -11.93 16.00
C ALA A 781 -8.88 -10.74 16.36
N PHE A 782 -9.02 -10.46 17.67
CA PHE A 782 -9.74 -9.27 18.14
C PHE A 782 -9.11 -7.98 17.60
N PHE A 783 -7.79 -7.82 17.71
CA PHE A 783 -7.08 -6.61 17.28
C PHE A 783 -7.22 -6.38 15.78
N LYS A 784 -7.10 -7.43 14.97
CA LYS A 784 -7.30 -7.37 13.52
C LYS A 784 -8.72 -6.93 13.18
N ASP A 785 -9.73 -7.59 13.73
CA ASP A 785 -11.14 -7.29 13.42
C ASP A 785 -11.56 -5.93 14.00
N TYR A 786 -11.08 -5.55 15.18
CA TYR A 786 -11.30 -4.22 15.76
C TYR A 786 -10.72 -3.11 14.88
N ALA A 787 -9.49 -3.27 14.36
CA ALA A 787 -8.88 -2.27 13.49
C ALA A 787 -9.66 -2.09 12.19
N GLU A 788 -10.13 -3.19 11.59
CA GLU A 788 -10.97 -3.18 10.39
C GLU A 788 -12.31 -2.49 10.66
N SER A 789 -13.01 -2.87 11.72
CA SER A 789 -14.33 -2.34 12.07
C SER A 789 -14.27 -0.88 12.53
N HIS A 790 -13.24 -0.49 13.30
CA HIS A 790 -13.03 0.91 13.69
C HIS A 790 -12.75 1.78 12.45
N LYS A 791 -11.94 1.29 11.51
CA LYS A 791 -11.70 2.01 10.25
C LYS A 791 -13.01 2.23 9.49
N LYS A 792 -13.82 1.19 9.29
CA LYS A 792 -15.14 1.29 8.64
C LYS A 792 -16.04 2.32 9.34
N LEU A 793 -16.14 2.24 10.67
CA LEU A 793 -16.91 3.18 11.48
C LEU A 793 -16.42 4.63 11.27
N SER A 794 -15.10 4.85 11.33
CA SER A 794 -14.50 6.18 11.18
C SER A 794 -14.68 6.77 9.77
N GLU A 795 -14.97 5.94 8.76
CA GLU A 795 -15.10 6.32 7.34
C GLU A 795 -16.55 6.28 6.83
N LEU A 796 -17.54 6.07 7.70
CA LEU A 796 -18.94 6.07 7.32
C LEU A 796 -19.33 7.37 6.60
N GLY A 797 -19.84 7.27 5.37
CA GLY A 797 -20.20 8.45 4.56
C GLY A 797 -19.03 9.31 4.07
N PHE A 798 -17.77 8.91 4.31
CA PHE A 798 -16.58 9.58 3.81
C PHE A 798 -15.98 8.82 2.63
N THR A 799 -15.67 9.54 1.55
CA THR A 799 -14.98 8.98 0.37
C THR A 799 -13.61 9.65 0.20
N PRO A 800 -12.50 8.93 0.43
CA PRO A 800 -11.15 9.47 0.27
C PRO A 800 -10.91 10.03 -1.14
N HIS A 801 -10.29 11.21 -1.24
CA HIS A 801 -9.85 11.73 -2.54
C HIS A 801 -8.63 10.94 -3.04
N THR A 802 -8.71 10.40 -4.26
CA THR A 802 -7.73 9.52 -4.94
C THR A 802 -6.42 10.22 -5.37
N GLY A 803 -6.05 11.34 -4.75
CA GLY A 803 -4.88 12.16 -5.14
C GLY A 803 -3.62 11.97 -4.31
N SER A 804 -3.70 11.42 -3.10
CA SER A 804 -2.56 11.39 -2.18
C SER A 804 -1.80 10.07 -2.27
N LYS A 805 -1.07 9.88 -3.38
CA LYS A 805 0.06 8.93 -3.37
C LYS A 805 1.03 9.38 -2.28
N ALA A 806 1.25 8.52 -1.30
CA ALA A 806 2.29 8.68 -0.30
C ALA A 806 3.63 8.92 -1.00
N ILE A 807 4.12 10.16 -0.95
CA ILE A 807 5.51 10.48 -1.15
C ILE A 807 6.11 10.55 0.24
N VAL A 808 6.68 9.43 0.70
CA VAL A 808 8.08 9.35 1.13
C VAL A 808 8.54 7.91 0.87
N LYS A 809 9.33 7.71 -0.19
CA LYS A 809 10.15 6.51 -0.35
C LYS A 809 11.36 6.67 0.56
N ASP A 810 11.47 5.84 1.60
CA ASP A 810 12.71 5.70 2.35
C ASP A 810 13.10 4.21 2.42
N CYS A 811 14.05 3.83 1.56
CA CYS A 811 14.95 2.73 1.90
C CYS A 811 16.10 3.35 2.69
N THR A 812 16.15 3.15 4.01
CA THR A 812 17.44 3.05 4.70
C THR A 812 17.35 2.51 6.12
N ILE A 813 17.62 1.22 6.26
CA ILE A 813 17.68 0.50 7.53
C ILE A 813 18.96 0.86 8.33
N LEU A 814 20.01 1.36 7.67
CA LEU A 814 21.30 1.69 8.30
C LEU A 814 21.40 3.12 8.86
N ALA A 815 20.51 4.02 8.46
CA ALA A 815 20.58 5.44 8.81
C ALA A 815 19.86 5.77 10.11
N GLN A 816 18.77 5.05 10.34
CA GLN A 816 17.92 5.19 11.51
C GLN A 816 18.63 4.69 12.77
N SER A 817 19.53 3.71 12.64
CA SER A 817 20.37 3.22 13.72
C SER A 817 21.39 4.28 14.17
N ALA A 818 22.22 4.83 13.28
CA ALA A 818 23.24 5.84 13.63
C ALA A 818 22.65 7.12 14.26
N VAL A 819 21.48 7.54 13.79
CA VAL A 819 20.77 8.71 14.32
C VAL A 819 20.01 8.40 15.61
N GLY A 820 19.39 7.22 15.70
CA GLY A 820 18.79 6.72 16.94
C GLY A 820 19.81 6.58 18.07
N VAL A 821 21.03 6.14 17.74
CA VAL A 821 22.19 6.06 18.66
C VAL A 821 22.50 7.42 19.26
N ALA A 822 22.69 8.44 18.42
CA ALA A 822 23.09 9.76 18.86
C ALA A 822 21.98 10.45 19.69
N VAL A 823 20.71 10.28 19.32
CA VAL A 823 19.56 10.83 20.05
C VAL A 823 19.34 10.14 21.39
N ALA A 824 19.45 8.80 21.44
CA ALA A 824 19.36 8.06 22.69
C ALA A 824 20.51 8.42 23.65
N ALA A 825 21.75 8.48 23.14
CA ALA A 825 22.92 8.90 23.92
C ALA A 825 22.74 10.30 24.52
N ALA A 826 22.22 11.26 23.74
CA ALA A 826 21.92 12.60 24.25
C ALA A 826 20.91 12.57 25.41
N VAL A 827 19.83 11.80 25.28
CA VAL A 827 18.80 11.65 26.33
C VAL A 827 19.36 11.02 27.61
N VAL A 828 20.23 10.01 27.50
CA VAL A 828 20.85 9.33 28.65
C VAL A 828 21.83 10.25 29.39
N ILE A 829 22.72 10.94 28.65
CA ILE A 829 23.71 11.86 29.22
C ILE A 829 23.00 12.98 29.99
N LEU A 830 21.89 13.49 29.45
CA LEU A 830 21.09 14.52 30.11
C LEU A 830 20.35 14.01 31.36
N SER A 831 19.86 12.77 31.34
CA SER A 831 19.25 12.13 32.50
C SER A 831 20.27 11.92 33.63
N TYR A 832 21.49 11.53 33.28
CA TYR A 832 22.60 11.38 34.24
C TYR A 832 23.03 12.73 34.83
N LEU A 833 23.19 13.78 34.02
CA LEU A 833 23.52 15.13 34.50
C LEU A 833 22.43 15.71 35.40
N TYR A 834 21.16 15.40 35.14
CA TYR A 834 20.04 15.78 35.98
C TYR A 834 20.05 15.07 37.34
N GLU A 835 20.26 13.75 37.37
CA GLU A 835 20.38 12.96 38.60
C GLU A 835 21.61 13.33 39.44
N ALA A 836 22.77 13.56 38.80
CA ALA A 836 23.98 14.01 39.48
C ALA A 836 23.77 15.37 40.18
N ARG A 837 23.04 16.30 39.55
CA ARG A 837 22.69 17.60 40.14
C ARG A 837 21.68 17.47 41.28
N LYS A 838 20.75 16.53 41.20
CA LYS A 838 19.78 16.24 42.28
C LYS A 838 20.45 15.65 43.52
N LYS A 839 21.56 14.93 43.36
CA LYS A 839 22.39 14.42 44.46
C LYS A 839 23.38 15.44 45.05
N MET A 840 23.67 16.53 44.33
CA MET A 840 24.53 17.65 44.79
C MET A 840 23.74 18.79 45.44
N LYS A 841 22.41 18.73 45.43
CA LYS A 841 21.51 19.56 46.26
C LYS A 841 20.99 18.70 47.39
#